data_AF-A0A7C8LFZ9-F1
#
_entry.id   AF-A0A7C8LFZ9-F1
#
_cell.length_a   1.000
_cell.length_b   1.000
_cell.length_c   1.000
_cell.angle_alpha   90.00
_cell.angle_beta   90.00
_cell.angle_gamma   90.00
#
_symmetry.space_group_name_H-M   'P 1'
#
loop_
_entity.id
_entity.type
_entity.pdbx_description
1 polymer ?
#
loop_
_entity_poly.entity_id
_entity_poly.type
_entity_poly.pdbx_seq_one_letter_code
_entity_poly.pdbx_strand_id
1 'polypeptide(L)'
;MKQPKILQWILYTGLGIILFILPYPRGLFFAKEIVPVQIACFLLFILWSGLKIVKKEKIEIDSFLMTSVILLPVVYTLPLLFGVAASYYGALTYIFRYLTYMVIFLILSDLTKTKKEAFLWLNILGISGILAAILGIDAGLGSGLNNYFRFNGVIDEYGRVRGVLQYSNSFGAYMGIIFFILVGLSLLTEKKYLKAFYSACQVLPLMALLMTVSRGAIVFVPLIYLLLILFVPTKEKKLEVILSTIAPIIIALFAGKMLTEMVHPILKGEGEGLVQRGWMIAFIAIVAAYILSFILTGALGMFSRVSTKVYQIGIAFAGVIAVLGGIVLFTSGLYRKLLPEFLLQRFSQIGSVTELTSGRSNFYRDGLRMLKDKWLLGGGGNAWAAMYRKYQSYFYGSSEAHSLPLQLWLETGILGMMVLAFFIVSLFIVYFKNRKSEDGVELTVLLIPVLMLLSHSIIDFNFSYVSLPLMSFALIGAMAGLKKRGDLNFTISSWIPLALGVIFIAFPISWQISRNYAVKATAIIRKEDANANDVLDAVEYMEKAVDLNGWNADYMLREGDPQDGDLLYDLSTLYGYLYDIVEQNDPEQIGLVEQKQTALYEKVYKLEPYNPYISMQYAQTLFQKGEIEQGLAVVENAKNLNPMYEGRYQELAQAYFAVAEYYIGQGDQEAAKPYLERVIEVEKDLEEINKIALEKVNMTEKTKEYIEKAKELL
;
A
#
# COMPACT_ATOMS: atom_id res chain seq x y z
N MET A 1 -41.97 10.09 -11.49
CA MET A 1 -41.40 8.80 -11.07
C MET A 1 -40.16 8.30 -11.84
N LYS A 2 -39.53 9.07 -12.76
CA LYS A 2 -38.32 8.63 -13.50
C LYS A 2 -36.97 8.95 -12.82
N GLN A 3 -36.93 9.99 -11.97
CA GLN A 3 -35.70 10.50 -11.32
C GLN A 3 -34.95 9.49 -10.41
N PRO A 4 -35.59 8.69 -9.52
CA PRO A 4 -34.85 7.79 -8.64
C PRO A 4 -34.18 6.61 -9.39
N LYS A 5 -34.67 6.26 -10.58
CA LYS A 5 -34.04 5.22 -11.42
C LYS A 5 -32.76 5.73 -12.08
N ILE A 6 -32.75 6.96 -12.58
CA ILE A 6 -31.55 7.55 -13.22
C ILE A 6 -30.41 7.69 -12.21
N LEU A 7 -30.71 8.18 -11.01
CA LEU A 7 -29.72 8.31 -9.93
C LEU A 7 -29.16 6.94 -9.48
N GLN A 8 -29.98 5.88 -9.48
CA GLN A 8 -29.48 4.52 -9.26
C GLN A 8 -28.53 4.07 -10.37
N TRP A 9 -28.86 4.31 -11.64
CA TRP A 9 -27.95 4.00 -12.75
C TRP A 9 -26.60 4.71 -12.59
N ILE A 10 -26.60 6.00 -12.24
CA ILE A 10 -25.38 6.76 -11.97
C ILE A 10 -24.56 6.11 -10.85
N LEU A 11 -25.22 5.68 -9.76
CA LEU A 11 -24.55 4.99 -8.66
C LEU A 11 -23.89 3.67 -9.10
N TYR A 12 -24.62 2.81 -9.83
CA TYR A 12 -24.08 1.53 -10.32
C TYR A 12 -22.94 1.73 -11.33
N THR A 13 -23.10 2.66 -12.28
CA THR A 13 -22.08 2.96 -13.28
C THR A 13 -20.84 3.58 -12.65
N GLY A 14 -21.01 4.57 -11.76
CA GLY A 14 -19.89 5.19 -11.06
C GLY A 14 -19.11 4.19 -10.21
N LEU A 15 -19.81 3.32 -9.47
CA LEU A 15 -19.17 2.26 -8.70
C LEU A 15 -18.44 1.27 -9.60
N GLY A 16 -19.04 0.88 -10.72
CA GLY A 16 -18.40 0.00 -11.69
C GLY A 16 -17.12 0.61 -12.30
N ILE A 17 -17.12 1.90 -12.61
CA ILE A 17 -15.93 2.61 -13.09
C ILE A 17 -14.83 2.59 -12.00
N ILE A 18 -15.16 2.94 -10.75
CA ILE A 18 -14.20 2.92 -9.65
C ILE A 18 -13.57 1.53 -9.48
N LEU A 19 -14.39 0.48 -9.40
CA LEU A 19 -13.91 -0.89 -9.25
C LEU A 19 -13.06 -1.34 -10.45
N PHE A 20 -13.38 -0.88 -11.67
CA PHE A 20 -12.62 -1.19 -12.87
C PHE A 20 -11.23 -0.53 -12.87
N ILE A 21 -11.10 0.71 -12.42
CA ILE A 21 -9.83 1.45 -12.50
C ILE A 21 -8.85 1.13 -11.36
N LEU A 22 -9.27 0.42 -10.30
CA LEU A 22 -8.45 0.19 -9.10
C LEU A 22 -6.98 -0.20 -9.36
N PRO A 23 -6.64 -1.16 -10.24
CA PRO A 23 -5.24 -1.52 -10.43
C PRO A 23 -4.42 -0.49 -11.24
N TYR A 24 -5.03 0.56 -11.80
CA TYR A 24 -4.41 1.50 -12.74
C TYR A 24 -4.42 2.96 -12.24
N PRO A 25 -3.32 3.72 -12.46
CA PRO A 25 -1.94 3.25 -12.52
C PRO A 25 -1.41 2.96 -11.10
N ARG A 26 -0.40 2.09 -10.98
CA ARG A 26 0.40 1.92 -9.75
C ARG A 26 -0.40 1.51 -8.51
N GLY A 27 -1.60 0.93 -8.71
CA GLY A 27 -2.48 0.50 -7.63
C GLY A 27 -2.97 1.58 -6.68
N LEU A 28 -3.04 2.84 -7.13
CA LEU A 28 -3.39 3.98 -6.27
C LEU A 28 -2.47 4.08 -5.05
N PHE A 29 -1.16 4.03 -5.27
CA PHE A 29 -0.14 4.14 -4.22
C PHE A 29 0.14 5.61 -3.86
N PHE A 30 0.16 6.51 -4.84
CA PHE A 30 0.52 7.92 -4.63
C PHE A 30 -0.71 8.79 -4.39
N ALA A 31 -0.52 9.87 -3.60
CA ALA A 31 -1.59 10.82 -3.27
C ALA A 31 -2.29 11.39 -4.51
N LYS A 32 -1.52 11.65 -5.58
CA LYS A 32 -2.02 12.11 -6.90
C LYS A 32 -3.13 11.23 -7.46
N GLU A 33 -3.06 9.92 -7.24
CA GLU A 33 -4.06 8.96 -7.74
C GLU A 33 -5.14 8.67 -6.70
N ILE A 34 -4.76 8.64 -5.41
CA ILE A 34 -5.66 8.34 -4.30
C ILE A 34 -6.76 9.40 -4.19
N VAL A 35 -6.39 10.69 -4.18
CA VAL A 35 -7.32 11.79 -3.86
C VAL A 35 -8.50 11.86 -4.84
N PRO A 36 -8.32 11.81 -6.18
CA PRO A 36 -9.44 11.76 -7.12
C PRO A 36 -10.40 10.58 -6.88
N VAL A 37 -9.86 9.39 -6.56
CA VAL A 37 -10.68 8.20 -6.27
C VAL A 37 -11.44 8.37 -4.95
N GLN A 38 -10.82 8.98 -3.92
CA GLN A 38 -11.52 9.31 -2.68
C GLN A 38 -12.69 10.27 -2.90
N ILE A 39 -12.48 11.34 -3.70
CA ILE A 39 -13.56 12.27 -4.09
C ILE A 39 -14.70 11.49 -4.76
N ALA A 40 -14.39 10.63 -5.73
CA ALA A 40 -15.40 9.83 -6.43
C ALA A 40 -16.16 8.90 -5.47
N CYS A 41 -15.47 8.20 -4.56
CA CYS A 41 -16.09 7.35 -3.54
C CYS A 41 -17.03 8.14 -2.61
N PHE A 42 -16.62 9.32 -2.14
CA PHE A 42 -17.47 10.14 -1.26
C PHE A 42 -18.64 10.80 -2.00
N LEU A 43 -18.48 11.16 -3.29
CA LEU A 43 -19.61 11.58 -4.13
C LEU A 43 -20.66 10.47 -4.26
N LEU A 44 -20.22 9.23 -4.51
CA LEU A 44 -21.14 8.09 -4.56
C LEU A 44 -21.79 7.82 -3.21
N PHE A 45 -21.06 8.03 -2.10
CA PHE A 45 -21.62 7.89 -0.75
C PHE A 45 -22.68 8.95 -0.43
N ILE A 46 -22.46 10.20 -0.83
CA ILE A 46 -23.46 11.27 -0.74
C ILE A 46 -24.68 10.94 -1.59
N LEU A 47 -24.47 10.51 -2.84
CA LEU A 47 -25.55 10.11 -3.75
C LEU A 47 -26.37 8.94 -3.19
N TRP A 48 -25.70 7.91 -2.68
CA TRP A 48 -26.33 6.76 -2.03
C TRP A 48 -27.15 7.17 -0.80
N SER A 49 -26.59 8.02 0.06
CA SER A 49 -27.29 8.55 1.24
C SER A 49 -28.51 9.39 0.87
N GLY A 50 -28.39 10.25 -0.16
CA GLY A 50 -29.50 11.03 -0.70
C GLY A 50 -30.62 10.13 -1.26
N LEU A 51 -30.26 9.06 -1.96
CA LEU A 51 -31.23 8.06 -2.44
C LEU A 51 -31.97 7.37 -1.28
N LYS A 52 -31.28 7.04 -0.19
CA LYS A 52 -31.91 6.48 1.01
C LYS A 52 -32.93 7.43 1.63
N ILE A 53 -32.60 8.71 1.72
CA ILE A 53 -33.51 9.75 2.23
C ILE A 53 -34.75 9.88 1.33
N VAL A 54 -34.56 9.96 0.00
CA VAL A 54 -35.68 10.06 -0.95
C VAL A 54 -36.61 8.86 -0.87
N LYS A 55 -36.06 7.67 -0.63
CA LYS A 55 -36.84 6.43 -0.43
C LYS A 55 -37.41 6.27 0.98
N LYS A 56 -37.07 7.17 1.92
CA LYS A 56 -37.39 7.06 3.35
C LYS A 56 -36.88 5.77 4.01
N GLU A 57 -35.76 5.25 3.49
CA GLU A 57 -35.08 4.08 4.03
C GLU A 57 -34.09 4.50 5.11
N LYS A 58 -33.95 3.72 6.19
CA LYS A 58 -32.90 3.87 7.20
C LYS A 58 -31.70 2.97 6.84
N ILE A 59 -30.56 3.22 7.47
CA ILE A 59 -29.42 2.29 7.41
C ILE A 59 -29.56 1.29 8.55
N GLU A 60 -29.53 0.01 8.22
CA GLU A 60 -29.52 -1.08 9.20
C GLU A 60 -28.07 -1.48 9.52
N ILE A 61 -27.69 -1.40 10.80
CA ILE A 61 -26.47 -2.03 11.31
C ILE A 61 -26.87 -3.37 11.89
N ASP A 62 -26.62 -4.40 11.10
CA ASP A 62 -27.19 -5.73 11.31
C ASP A 62 -26.13 -6.82 11.58
N SER A 63 -24.84 -6.48 11.62
CA SER A 63 -23.76 -7.44 11.81
C SER A 63 -22.56 -6.88 12.55
N PHE A 64 -21.85 -7.78 13.25
CA PHE A 64 -20.56 -7.45 13.86
C PHE A 64 -19.50 -7.07 12.80
N LEU A 65 -19.64 -7.59 11.58
CA LEU A 65 -18.77 -7.26 10.45
C LEU A 65 -18.92 -5.78 10.06
N MET A 66 -20.15 -5.29 9.91
CA MET A 66 -20.37 -3.87 9.61
C MET A 66 -19.87 -2.97 10.74
N THR A 67 -20.06 -3.38 12.00
CA THR A 67 -19.56 -2.65 13.17
C THR A 67 -18.04 -2.57 13.17
N SER A 68 -17.34 -3.67 12.92
CA SER A 68 -15.87 -3.69 12.87
C SER A 68 -15.31 -2.83 11.74
N VAL A 69 -15.96 -2.82 10.56
CA VAL A 69 -15.59 -1.92 9.45
C VAL A 69 -15.73 -0.44 9.82
N ILE A 70 -16.77 -0.07 10.56
CA ILE A 70 -16.98 1.32 11.04
C ILE A 70 -15.93 1.70 12.11
N LEU A 71 -15.48 0.74 12.93
CA LEU A 71 -14.47 0.99 13.97
C LEU A 71 -13.05 1.20 13.42
N LEU A 72 -12.73 0.71 12.22
CA LEU A 72 -11.39 0.86 11.62
C LEU A 72 -10.96 2.34 11.45
N PRO A 73 -11.72 3.22 10.77
CA PRO A 73 -11.34 4.64 10.70
C PRO A 73 -11.31 5.32 12.08
N VAL A 74 -12.12 4.84 13.04
CA VAL A 74 -12.13 5.38 14.42
C VAL A 74 -10.79 5.14 15.11
N VAL A 75 -10.24 3.91 15.06
CA VAL A 75 -8.95 3.61 15.70
C VAL A 75 -7.78 4.37 15.06
N TYR A 76 -7.84 4.62 13.75
CA TYR A 76 -6.84 5.46 13.06
C TYR A 76 -6.94 6.95 13.44
N THR A 77 -8.09 7.39 13.96
CA THR A 77 -8.30 8.77 14.40
C THR A 77 -7.78 9.02 15.81
N LEU A 78 -7.69 7.98 16.67
CA LEU A 78 -7.28 8.12 18.06
C LEU A 78 -5.88 8.75 18.23
N PRO A 79 -4.83 8.34 17.49
CA PRO A 79 -3.50 8.94 17.66
C PRO A 79 -3.47 10.44 17.41
N LEU A 80 -4.29 10.91 16.46
CA LEU A 80 -4.42 12.33 16.15
C LEU A 80 -5.18 13.07 17.26
N LEU A 81 -6.29 12.50 17.74
CA LEU A 81 -7.11 13.10 18.81
C LEU A 81 -6.36 13.22 20.15
N PHE A 82 -5.50 12.27 20.46
CA PHE A 82 -4.70 12.27 21.69
C PHE A 82 -3.32 12.94 21.53
N GLY A 83 -3.01 13.52 20.37
CA GLY A 83 -1.75 14.25 20.13
C GLY A 83 -0.50 13.37 20.15
N VAL A 84 -0.63 12.07 19.86
CA VAL A 84 0.48 11.10 19.88
C VAL A 84 0.96 10.68 18.49
N ALA A 85 0.34 11.22 17.44
CA ALA A 85 0.68 10.98 16.04
C ALA A 85 2.13 11.41 15.73
N ALA A 86 2.86 10.53 15.04
CA ALA A 86 4.25 10.75 14.65
C ALA A 86 4.39 11.57 13.37
N SER A 87 3.39 11.49 12.49
CA SER A 87 3.20 12.34 11.32
C SER A 87 1.74 12.74 11.28
N TYR A 88 1.45 14.04 11.41
CA TYR A 88 0.09 14.55 11.46
C TYR A 88 -0.59 14.39 10.09
N TYR A 89 0.15 14.66 9.01
CA TYR A 89 -0.34 14.43 7.65
C TYR A 89 -0.53 12.95 7.34
N GLY A 90 0.46 12.13 7.69
CA GLY A 90 0.41 10.68 7.53
C GLY A 90 -0.81 10.08 8.21
N ALA A 91 -1.08 10.46 9.46
CA ALA A 91 -2.26 10.01 10.19
C ALA A 91 -3.56 10.39 9.46
N LEU A 92 -3.67 11.64 8.99
CA LEU A 92 -4.84 12.13 8.29
C LEU A 92 -5.09 11.37 6.98
N THR A 93 -4.05 11.14 6.16
CA THR A 93 -4.20 10.40 4.90
C THR A 93 -4.71 8.97 5.12
N TYR A 94 -4.25 8.27 6.15
CA TYR A 94 -4.72 6.91 6.48
C TYR A 94 -6.15 6.89 7.02
N ILE A 95 -6.57 7.87 7.83
CA ILE A 95 -7.97 8.02 8.24
C ILE A 95 -8.87 8.05 6.99
N PHE A 96 -8.51 8.86 5.99
CA PHE A 96 -9.25 8.96 4.74
C PHE A 96 -9.18 7.70 3.87
N ARG A 97 -8.09 6.93 3.91
CA ARG A 97 -8.03 5.59 3.29
C ARG A 97 -9.08 4.66 3.90
N TYR A 98 -9.14 4.55 5.23
CA TYR A 98 -10.09 3.67 5.90
C TYR A 98 -11.54 4.16 5.84
N LEU A 99 -11.79 5.48 5.82
CA LEU A 99 -13.11 6.04 5.51
C LEU A 99 -13.55 5.65 4.09
N THR A 100 -12.64 5.67 3.13
CA THR A 100 -12.91 5.26 1.73
C THR A 100 -13.28 3.77 1.65
N TYR A 101 -12.57 2.91 2.39
CA TYR A 101 -12.91 1.49 2.49
C TYR A 101 -14.29 1.27 3.11
N MET A 102 -14.58 1.99 4.20
CA MET A 102 -15.86 1.93 4.90
C MET A 102 -17.02 2.32 3.98
N VAL A 103 -16.94 3.45 3.26
CA VAL A 103 -18.07 3.90 2.42
C VAL A 103 -18.35 2.94 1.26
N ILE A 104 -17.32 2.39 0.62
CA ILE A 104 -17.51 1.39 -0.45
C ILE A 104 -18.11 0.10 0.10
N PHE A 105 -17.66 -0.35 1.27
CA PHE A 105 -18.27 -1.49 1.96
C PHE A 105 -19.76 -1.25 2.22
N LEU A 106 -20.14 -0.07 2.76
CA LEU A 106 -21.51 0.28 3.09
C LEU A 106 -22.40 0.29 1.84
N ILE A 107 -21.97 0.96 0.77
CA ILE A 107 -22.71 1.02 -0.51
C ILE A 107 -22.92 -0.40 -1.07
N LEU A 108 -21.88 -1.24 -1.12
CA LEU A 108 -22.00 -2.58 -1.69
C LEU A 108 -22.80 -3.57 -0.84
N SER A 109 -22.79 -3.39 0.48
CA SER A 109 -23.66 -4.14 1.41
C SER A 109 -25.13 -3.85 1.19
N ASP A 110 -25.44 -2.64 0.73
CA ASP A 110 -26.80 -2.25 0.40
C ASP A 110 -27.20 -2.67 -1.02
N LEU A 111 -26.33 -2.50 -2.00
CA LEU A 111 -26.65 -2.78 -3.40
C LEU A 111 -26.66 -4.26 -3.77
N THR A 112 -25.87 -5.09 -3.09
CA THR A 112 -25.70 -6.51 -3.48
C THR A 112 -26.71 -7.38 -2.74
N LYS A 113 -27.90 -7.57 -3.33
CA LYS A 113 -28.98 -8.39 -2.73
C LYS A 113 -29.21 -9.73 -3.40
N THR A 114 -28.65 -9.96 -4.59
CA THR A 114 -28.78 -11.22 -5.32
C THR A 114 -27.47 -11.66 -5.96
N LYS A 115 -27.43 -12.92 -6.40
CA LYS A 115 -26.38 -13.48 -7.25
C LYS A 115 -26.04 -12.61 -8.47
N LYS A 116 -27.02 -11.89 -9.06
CA LYS A 116 -26.80 -11.07 -10.25
C LYS A 116 -25.88 -9.88 -9.96
N GLU A 117 -26.08 -9.19 -8.84
CA GLU A 117 -25.21 -8.07 -8.47
C GLU A 117 -23.81 -8.57 -8.09
N ALA A 118 -23.70 -9.67 -7.34
CA ALA A 118 -22.40 -10.27 -7.05
C ALA A 118 -21.65 -10.67 -8.33
N PHE A 119 -22.36 -11.28 -9.28
CA PHE A 119 -21.82 -11.63 -10.59
C PHE A 119 -21.39 -10.39 -11.41
N LEU A 120 -22.13 -9.27 -11.34
CA LEU A 120 -21.76 -8.01 -11.97
C LEU A 120 -20.44 -7.46 -11.42
N TRP A 121 -20.31 -7.34 -10.09
CA TRP A 121 -19.11 -6.79 -9.47
C TRP A 121 -17.88 -7.65 -9.71
N LEU A 122 -18.04 -8.98 -9.63
CA LEU A 122 -16.97 -9.92 -9.95
C LEU A 122 -16.55 -9.84 -11.42
N ASN A 123 -17.49 -9.61 -12.36
CA ASN A 123 -17.13 -9.40 -13.78
C ASN A 123 -16.34 -8.11 -13.98
N ILE A 124 -16.74 -7.01 -13.34
CA ILE A 124 -16.03 -5.73 -13.45
C ILE A 124 -14.58 -5.88 -12.97
N LEU A 125 -14.39 -6.47 -11.78
CA LEU A 125 -13.06 -6.76 -11.22
C LEU A 125 -12.30 -7.78 -12.06
N GLY A 126 -12.97 -8.83 -12.56
CA GLY A 126 -12.38 -9.88 -13.38
C GLY A 126 -11.89 -9.36 -14.73
N ILE A 127 -12.66 -8.53 -15.42
CA ILE A 127 -12.26 -7.91 -16.69
C ILE A 127 -11.08 -6.96 -16.47
N SER A 128 -11.15 -6.09 -15.46
CA SER A 128 -10.03 -5.22 -15.09
C SER A 128 -8.76 -6.02 -14.78
N GLY A 129 -8.89 -7.10 -14.02
CA GLY A 129 -7.80 -8.02 -13.67
C GLY A 129 -7.22 -8.78 -14.86
N ILE A 130 -8.06 -9.21 -15.83
CA ILE A 130 -7.61 -9.84 -17.07
C ILE A 130 -6.75 -8.87 -17.87
N LEU A 131 -7.18 -7.61 -18.03
CA LEU A 131 -6.40 -6.58 -18.72
C LEU A 131 -5.07 -6.33 -18.02
N ALA A 132 -5.06 -6.33 -16.68
CA ALA A 132 -3.84 -6.15 -15.89
C ALA A 132 -2.88 -7.35 -16.07
N ALA A 133 -3.41 -8.57 -16.15
CA ALA A 133 -2.63 -9.77 -16.43
C ALA A 133 -2.01 -9.74 -17.84
N ILE A 134 -2.77 -9.29 -18.85
CA ILE A 134 -2.26 -9.10 -20.22
C ILE A 134 -1.13 -8.07 -20.23
N LEU A 135 -1.29 -6.95 -19.54
CA LEU A 135 -0.23 -5.93 -19.39
C LEU A 135 0.98 -6.47 -18.60
N GLY A 136 0.76 -7.36 -17.63
CA GLY A 136 1.86 -8.05 -16.93
C GLY A 136 2.64 -9.00 -17.86
N ILE A 137 1.95 -9.76 -18.71
CA ILE A 137 2.59 -10.61 -19.71
C ILE A 137 3.36 -9.75 -20.73
N ASP A 138 2.74 -8.68 -21.22
CA ASP A 138 3.39 -7.71 -22.11
C ASP A 138 4.67 -7.12 -21.51
N ALA A 139 4.66 -6.80 -20.21
CA ALA A 139 5.83 -6.25 -19.52
C ALA A 139 7.06 -7.17 -19.64
N GLY A 140 6.87 -8.49 -19.53
CA GLY A 140 7.94 -9.47 -19.73
C GLY A 140 8.25 -9.82 -21.19
N LEU A 141 7.37 -9.43 -22.14
CA LEU A 141 7.51 -9.67 -23.57
C LEU A 141 7.86 -8.39 -24.36
N GLY A 142 8.62 -7.47 -23.75
CA GLY A 142 9.13 -6.28 -24.44
C GLY A 142 8.30 -5.00 -24.26
N SER A 143 7.28 -5.01 -23.41
CA SER A 143 6.56 -3.82 -22.93
C SER A 143 5.86 -2.97 -24.01
N GLY A 144 5.48 -3.56 -25.15
CA GLY A 144 4.87 -2.82 -26.27
C GLY A 144 3.55 -2.14 -25.89
N LEU A 145 2.64 -2.86 -25.24
CA LEU A 145 1.36 -2.30 -24.75
C LEU A 145 1.59 -1.34 -23.59
N ASN A 146 2.49 -1.68 -22.66
CA ASN A 146 2.80 -0.81 -21.52
C ASN A 146 3.35 0.54 -21.97
N ASN A 147 4.26 0.56 -22.96
CA ASN A 147 4.80 1.79 -23.53
C ASN A 147 3.72 2.64 -24.21
N TYR A 148 2.79 2.00 -24.92
CA TYR A 148 1.63 2.69 -25.52
C TYR A 148 0.77 3.40 -24.47
N PHE A 149 0.50 2.74 -23.33
CA PHE A 149 -0.24 3.31 -22.20
C PHE A 149 0.62 4.14 -21.23
N ARG A 150 1.93 4.29 -21.51
CA ARG A 150 2.91 5.01 -20.67
C ARG A 150 3.02 4.44 -19.24
N PHE A 151 2.85 3.13 -19.10
CA PHE A 151 3.15 2.42 -17.86
C PHE A 151 4.65 2.11 -17.79
N ASN A 152 5.37 2.90 -16.99
CA ASN A 152 6.80 2.74 -16.76
C ASN A 152 7.08 1.79 -15.58
N GLY A 153 8.32 1.32 -15.43
CA GLY A 153 8.73 0.54 -14.24
C GLY A 153 8.00 -0.80 -14.06
N VAL A 154 7.48 -1.37 -15.16
CA VAL A 154 6.66 -2.59 -15.18
C VAL A 154 7.47 -3.88 -15.05
N ILE A 155 8.79 -3.77 -15.06
CA ILE A 155 9.77 -4.83 -14.83
C ILE A 155 10.91 -4.32 -13.96
N ASP A 156 11.53 -5.18 -13.16
CA ASP A 156 12.71 -4.83 -12.37
C ASP A 156 14.04 -5.22 -13.04
N GLU A 157 15.14 -4.73 -12.45
CA GLU A 157 16.51 -5.02 -12.87
C GLU A 157 16.88 -6.52 -12.87
N TYR A 158 16.11 -7.34 -12.16
CA TYR A 158 16.28 -8.81 -12.10
C TYR A 158 15.35 -9.55 -13.06
N GLY A 159 14.64 -8.84 -13.94
CA GLY A 159 13.70 -9.43 -14.90
C GLY A 159 12.38 -9.91 -14.29
N ARG A 160 12.00 -9.44 -13.10
CA ARG A 160 10.72 -9.79 -12.48
C ARG A 160 9.63 -8.83 -12.94
N VAL A 161 8.51 -9.38 -13.40
CA VAL A 161 7.36 -8.57 -13.77
C VAL A 161 6.77 -7.89 -12.52
N ARG A 162 6.73 -6.56 -12.57
CA ARG A 162 6.09 -5.68 -11.60
C ARG A 162 4.66 -5.31 -12.00
N GLY A 163 4.35 -5.43 -13.30
CA GLY A 163 3.03 -5.15 -13.87
C GLY A 163 2.55 -3.73 -13.59
N VAL A 164 1.23 -3.51 -13.69
CA VAL A 164 0.63 -2.19 -13.51
C VAL A 164 0.73 -1.62 -12.10
N LEU A 165 1.05 -2.46 -11.10
CA LEU A 165 1.28 -2.04 -9.72
C LEU A 165 2.72 -1.57 -9.47
N GLN A 166 3.64 -1.74 -10.42
CA GLN A 166 5.07 -1.40 -10.27
C GLN A 166 5.78 -2.07 -9.08
N TYR A 167 5.20 -3.13 -8.53
CA TYR A 167 5.81 -3.94 -7.48
C TYR A 167 5.42 -5.41 -7.62
N SER A 168 6.43 -6.25 -7.83
CA SER A 168 6.25 -7.66 -8.24
C SER A 168 5.52 -8.50 -7.19
N ASN A 169 5.74 -8.25 -5.89
CA ASN A 169 5.05 -9.03 -4.85
C ASN A 169 3.56 -8.71 -4.78
N SER A 170 3.19 -7.42 -4.74
CA SER A 170 1.77 -7.01 -4.73
C SER A 170 1.08 -7.33 -6.04
N PHE A 171 1.76 -7.22 -7.18
CA PHE A 171 1.21 -7.67 -8.45
C PHE A 171 0.96 -9.18 -8.47
N GLY A 172 1.88 -9.99 -7.94
CA GLY A 172 1.68 -11.43 -7.77
C GLY A 172 0.50 -11.77 -6.85
N ALA A 173 0.35 -11.05 -5.73
CA ALA A 173 -0.80 -11.20 -4.84
C ALA A 173 -2.12 -10.84 -5.54
N TYR A 174 -2.12 -9.74 -6.29
CA TYR A 174 -3.25 -9.30 -7.10
C TYR A 174 -3.63 -10.33 -8.18
N MET A 175 -2.67 -10.91 -8.88
CA MET A 175 -2.94 -12.00 -9.82
C MET A 175 -3.57 -13.22 -9.15
N GLY A 176 -3.17 -13.55 -7.92
CA GLY A 176 -3.85 -14.57 -7.11
C GLY A 176 -5.32 -14.22 -6.81
N ILE A 177 -5.60 -12.96 -6.46
CA ILE A 177 -6.97 -12.45 -6.26
C ILE A 177 -7.80 -12.62 -7.55
N ILE A 178 -7.26 -12.17 -8.69
CA ILE A 178 -7.94 -12.27 -9.99
C ILE A 178 -8.18 -13.73 -10.40
N PHE A 179 -7.22 -14.63 -10.16
CA PHE A 179 -7.42 -16.06 -10.35
C PHE A 179 -8.66 -16.54 -9.58
N PHE A 180 -8.77 -16.24 -8.29
CA PHE A 180 -9.93 -16.65 -7.49
C PHE A 180 -11.25 -16.00 -7.90
N ILE A 181 -11.23 -14.74 -8.37
CA ILE A 181 -12.41 -14.08 -8.95
C ILE A 181 -12.89 -14.82 -10.20
N LEU A 182 -11.98 -15.22 -11.10
CA LEU A 182 -12.32 -15.96 -12.31
C LEU A 182 -12.81 -17.39 -12.01
N VAL A 183 -12.27 -18.04 -10.98
CA VAL A 183 -12.85 -19.29 -10.45
C VAL A 183 -14.28 -19.03 -9.97
N GLY A 184 -14.50 -17.96 -9.20
CA GLY A 184 -15.83 -17.57 -8.74
C GLY A 184 -16.83 -17.35 -9.87
N LEU A 185 -16.45 -16.60 -10.89
CA LEU A 185 -17.28 -16.35 -12.07
C LEU A 185 -17.64 -17.65 -12.82
N SER A 186 -16.69 -18.59 -12.92
CA SER A 186 -16.93 -19.92 -13.49
C SER A 186 -17.99 -20.69 -12.70
N LEU A 187 -17.96 -20.64 -11.36
CA LEU A 187 -18.93 -21.32 -10.49
C LEU A 187 -20.33 -20.69 -10.48
N LEU A 188 -20.42 -19.38 -10.69
CA LEU A 188 -21.68 -18.64 -10.66
C LEU A 188 -22.46 -18.74 -11.98
N THR A 189 -21.82 -19.11 -13.10
CA THR A 189 -22.52 -19.29 -14.38
C THR A 189 -23.01 -20.72 -14.59
N GLU A 190 -24.22 -20.87 -15.12
CA GLU A 190 -24.77 -22.16 -15.55
C GLU A 190 -24.46 -22.46 -17.03
N LYS A 191 -24.09 -21.45 -17.82
CA LYS A 191 -23.82 -21.61 -19.25
C LYS A 191 -22.45 -22.26 -19.46
N LYS A 192 -22.42 -23.47 -20.03
CA LYS A 192 -21.19 -24.26 -20.24
C LYS A 192 -20.07 -23.51 -20.97
N TYR A 193 -20.40 -22.80 -22.06
CA TYR A 193 -19.40 -22.03 -22.82
C TYR A 193 -18.81 -20.88 -21.98
N LEU A 194 -19.65 -20.21 -21.17
CA LEU A 194 -19.21 -19.10 -20.34
C LEU A 194 -18.38 -19.60 -19.15
N LYS A 195 -18.71 -20.78 -18.63
CA LYS A 195 -17.91 -21.49 -17.62
C LYS A 195 -16.51 -21.81 -18.16
N ALA A 196 -16.45 -22.43 -19.34
CA ALA A 196 -15.20 -22.73 -20.03
C ALA A 196 -14.40 -21.45 -20.36
N PHE A 197 -15.08 -20.36 -20.72
CA PHE A 197 -14.45 -19.06 -20.95
C PHE A 197 -13.77 -18.51 -19.69
N TYR A 198 -14.50 -18.39 -18.57
CA TYR A 198 -13.90 -17.94 -17.31
C TYR A 198 -12.78 -18.85 -16.85
N SER A 199 -12.93 -20.17 -17.02
CA SER A 199 -11.86 -21.13 -16.79
C SER A 199 -10.63 -20.87 -17.65
N ALA A 200 -10.80 -20.66 -18.96
CA ALA A 200 -9.68 -20.34 -19.85
C ALA A 200 -8.95 -19.05 -19.44
N CYS A 201 -9.71 -18.02 -19.06
CA CYS A 201 -9.14 -16.75 -18.61
C CYS A 201 -8.26 -16.87 -17.36
N GLN A 202 -8.45 -17.90 -16.52
CA GLN A 202 -7.61 -18.13 -15.33
C GLN A 202 -6.13 -18.35 -15.67
N VAL A 203 -5.82 -18.79 -16.90
CA VAL A 203 -4.43 -18.96 -17.36
C VAL A 203 -3.65 -17.64 -17.33
N LEU A 204 -4.31 -16.53 -17.69
CA LEU A 204 -3.67 -15.22 -17.78
C LEU A 204 -3.06 -14.74 -16.46
N PRO A 205 -3.82 -14.61 -15.36
CA PRO A 205 -3.25 -14.19 -14.08
C PRO A 205 -2.25 -15.21 -13.54
N LEU A 206 -2.42 -16.52 -13.79
CA LEU A 206 -1.45 -17.52 -13.35
C LEU A 206 -0.10 -17.41 -14.09
N MET A 207 -0.12 -17.17 -15.40
CA MET A 207 1.12 -16.91 -16.16
C MET A 207 1.79 -15.63 -15.68
N ALA A 208 1.04 -14.53 -15.54
CA ALA A 208 1.56 -13.28 -15.03
C ALA A 208 2.13 -13.42 -13.60
N LEU A 209 1.47 -14.18 -12.72
CA LEU A 209 1.95 -14.49 -11.37
C LEU A 209 3.31 -15.18 -11.40
N LEU A 210 3.50 -16.18 -12.26
CA LEU A 210 4.78 -16.88 -12.37
C LEU A 210 5.90 -15.94 -12.85
N MET A 211 5.60 -15.04 -13.77
CA MET A 211 6.55 -14.03 -14.27
C MET A 211 6.93 -12.98 -13.21
N THR A 212 6.13 -12.80 -12.14
CA THR A 212 6.52 -11.93 -11.01
C THR A 212 7.60 -12.53 -10.12
N VAL A 213 7.72 -13.87 -10.16
CA VAL A 213 8.58 -14.65 -9.27
C VAL A 213 8.30 -14.36 -7.78
N SER A 214 7.05 -13.98 -7.43
CA SER A 214 6.65 -13.68 -6.05
C SER A 214 6.53 -14.96 -5.22
N ARG A 215 7.52 -15.19 -4.33
CA ARG A 215 7.55 -16.34 -3.40
C ARG A 215 6.27 -16.44 -2.57
N GLY A 216 5.84 -15.32 -2.00
CA GLY A 216 4.61 -15.25 -1.21
C GLY A 216 3.39 -15.68 -2.01
N ALA A 217 3.19 -15.12 -3.21
CA ALA A 217 2.04 -15.46 -4.04
C ALA A 217 2.05 -16.92 -4.52
N ILE A 218 3.22 -17.44 -4.93
CA ILE A 218 3.39 -18.84 -5.35
C ILE A 218 3.03 -19.82 -4.23
N VAL A 219 3.31 -19.47 -2.97
CA VAL A 219 2.96 -20.30 -1.81
C VAL A 219 1.49 -20.13 -1.39
N PHE A 220 0.99 -18.89 -1.32
CA PHE A 220 -0.35 -18.64 -0.81
C PHE A 220 -1.46 -19.06 -1.79
N VAL A 221 -1.27 -18.99 -3.12
CA VAL A 221 -2.31 -19.41 -4.07
C VAL A 221 -2.72 -20.88 -3.87
N PRO A 222 -1.80 -21.87 -3.82
CA PRO A 222 -2.17 -23.25 -3.50
C PRO A 222 -2.86 -23.40 -2.14
N LEU A 223 -2.39 -22.71 -1.10
CA LEU A 223 -2.98 -22.79 0.25
C LEU A 223 -4.43 -22.27 0.27
N ILE A 224 -4.66 -21.11 -0.34
CA ILE A 224 -6.00 -20.51 -0.45
C ILE A 224 -6.91 -21.34 -1.38
N TYR A 225 -6.34 -21.97 -2.40
CA TYR A 225 -7.08 -22.89 -3.27
C TYR A 225 -7.58 -24.13 -2.52
N LEU A 226 -6.79 -24.68 -1.60
CA LEU A 226 -7.24 -25.74 -0.69
C LEU A 226 -8.36 -25.26 0.24
N LEU A 227 -8.25 -24.04 0.77
CA LEU A 227 -9.33 -23.43 1.56
C LEU A 227 -10.60 -23.23 0.74
N LEU A 228 -10.51 -22.83 -0.52
CA LEU A 228 -11.65 -22.73 -1.44
C LEU A 228 -12.38 -24.08 -1.55
N ILE A 229 -11.67 -25.17 -1.83
CA ILE A 229 -12.25 -26.53 -1.91
C ILE A 229 -12.91 -26.93 -0.58
N LEU A 230 -12.30 -26.58 0.56
CA LEU A 230 -12.86 -26.87 1.88
C LEU A 230 -14.15 -26.07 2.14
N PHE A 231 -14.16 -24.81 1.73
CA PHE A 231 -15.20 -23.84 2.06
C PHE A 231 -16.44 -23.98 1.20
N VAL A 232 -16.27 -24.30 -0.09
CA VAL A 232 -17.40 -24.53 -1.00
C VAL A 232 -18.37 -25.58 -0.41
N PRO A 233 -19.68 -25.29 -0.33
CA PRO A 233 -20.58 -26.04 0.53
C PRO A 233 -20.94 -27.44 0.02
N THR A 234 -21.06 -27.62 -1.30
CA THR A 234 -21.57 -28.88 -1.88
C THR A 234 -20.49 -29.69 -2.59
N LYS A 235 -20.61 -31.02 -2.56
CA LYS A 235 -19.71 -31.94 -3.28
C LYS A 235 -19.63 -31.59 -4.78
N GLU A 236 -20.78 -31.31 -5.39
CA GLU A 236 -20.86 -30.98 -6.82
C GLU A 236 -20.07 -29.71 -7.15
N LYS A 237 -20.22 -28.64 -6.35
CA LYS A 237 -19.47 -27.41 -6.55
C LYS A 237 -17.98 -27.58 -6.26
N LYS A 238 -17.59 -28.44 -5.31
CA LYS A 238 -16.16 -28.78 -5.08
C LYS A 238 -15.54 -29.46 -6.29
N LEU A 239 -16.27 -30.40 -6.89
CA LEU A 239 -15.84 -31.07 -8.11
C LEU A 239 -15.79 -30.09 -9.29
N GLU A 240 -16.76 -29.18 -9.38
CA GLU A 240 -16.79 -28.11 -10.38
C GLU A 240 -15.56 -27.20 -10.26
N VAL A 241 -15.17 -26.79 -9.04
CA VAL A 241 -13.91 -26.06 -8.80
C VAL A 241 -12.76 -26.82 -9.44
N ILE A 242 -12.55 -28.09 -9.08
CA ILE A 242 -11.43 -28.90 -9.57
C ILE A 242 -11.43 -29.01 -11.11
N LEU A 243 -12.57 -29.34 -11.70
CA LEU A 243 -12.68 -29.51 -13.15
C LEU A 243 -12.50 -28.20 -13.92
N SER A 244 -12.92 -27.08 -13.33
CA SER A 244 -12.82 -25.74 -13.92
C SER A 244 -11.42 -25.13 -13.84
N THR A 245 -10.53 -25.64 -13.00
CA THR A 245 -9.20 -25.06 -12.72
C THR A 245 -8.03 -25.96 -13.10
N ILE A 246 -8.20 -27.30 -13.14
CA ILE A 246 -7.09 -28.23 -13.35
C ILE A 246 -6.38 -27.99 -14.70
N ALA A 247 -7.12 -27.80 -15.79
CA ALA A 247 -6.54 -27.50 -17.09
C ALA A 247 -5.84 -26.12 -17.10
N PRO A 248 -6.47 -25.01 -16.65
CA PRO A 248 -5.80 -23.72 -16.53
C PRO A 248 -4.52 -23.74 -15.70
N ILE A 249 -4.52 -24.42 -14.54
CA ILE A 249 -3.35 -24.51 -13.67
C ILE A 249 -2.20 -25.23 -14.38
N ILE A 250 -2.46 -26.40 -14.96
CA ILE A 250 -1.43 -27.19 -15.64
C ILE A 250 -0.87 -26.40 -16.83
N ILE A 251 -1.74 -25.83 -17.67
CA ILE A 251 -1.31 -25.05 -18.83
C ILE A 251 -0.50 -23.83 -18.40
N ALA A 252 -0.94 -23.10 -17.39
CA ALA A 252 -0.23 -21.92 -16.90
C ALA A 252 1.14 -22.26 -16.30
N LEU A 253 1.32 -23.42 -15.67
CA LEU A 253 2.63 -23.87 -15.19
C LEU A 253 3.63 -24.04 -16.34
N PHE A 254 3.21 -24.65 -17.46
CA PHE A 254 4.08 -24.82 -18.63
C PHE A 254 4.29 -23.51 -19.38
N ALA A 255 3.20 -22.81 -19.73
CA ALA A 255 3.28 -21.56 -20.48
C ALA A 255 3.99 -20.47 -19.68
N GLY A 256 3.66 -20.29 -18.40
CA GLY A 256 4.29 -19.32 -17.52
C GLY A 256 5.77 -19.60 -17.28
N LYS A 257 6.19 -20.87 -17.20
CA LYS A 257 7.61 -21.27 -17.20
C LYS A 257 8.31 -20.75 -18.45
N MET A 258 7.79 -21.10 -19.63
CA MET A 258 8.39 -20.70 -20.91
C MET A 258 8.46 -19.17 -21.04
N LEU A 259 7.40 -18.46 -20.67
CA LEU A 259 7.37 -17.00 -20.71
C LEU A 259 8.40 -16.38 -19.76
N THR A 260 8.52 -16.90 -18.52
CA THR A 260 9.48 -16.39 -17.54
C THR A 260 10.93 -16.59 -18.00
N GLU A 261 11.23 -17.74 -18.60
CA GLU A 261 12.57 -18.04 -19.15
C GLU A 261 12.94 -17.13 -20.34
N MET A 262 11.95 -16.58 -21.07
CA MET A 262 12.17 -15.65 -22.18
C MET A 262 12.45 -14.21 -21.74
N VAL A 263 12.11 -13.83 -20.50
CA VAL A 263 12.19 -12.43 -20.06
C VAL A 263 13.63 -11.90 -20.11
N HIS A 264 14.59 -12.64 -19.57
CA HIS A 264 15.99 -12.18 -19.50
C HIS A 264 16.66 -12.06 -20.86
N PRO A 265 16.54 -13.04 -21.79
CA PRO A 265 16.98 -12.85 -23.17
C PRO A 265 16.36 -11.63 -23.85
N ILE A 266 15.04 -11.44 -23.73
CA ILE A 266 14.34 -10.29 -24.32
C ILE A 266 14.89 -8.96 -23.78
N LEU A 267 15.10 -8.85 -22.47
CA LEU A 267 15.66 -7.64 -21.85
C LEU A 267 17.07 -7.31 -22.32
N LYS A 268 17.87 -8.32 -22.65
CA LYS A 268 19.21 -8.15 -23.22
C LYS A 268 19.21 -7.85 -24.72
N GLY A 269 18.06 -7.85 -25.38
CA GLY A 269 17.96 -7.80 -26.84
C GLY A 269 18.47 -9.08 -27.51
N GLU A 270 18.58 -10.18 -26.77
CA GLU A 270 19.01 -11.49 -27.26
C GLU A 270 17.78 -12.29 -27.74
N GLY A 271 17.84 -12.84 -28.95
CA GLY A 271 16.81 -13.77 -29.47
C GLY A 271 15.78 -13.11 -30.38
N GLU A 272 16.03 -13.19 -31.69
CA GLU A 272 15.11 -12.73 -32.72
C GLU A 272 13.76 -13.48 -32.64
N GLY A 273 12.66 -12.75 -32.66
CA GLY A 273 11.30 -13.31 -32.66
C GLY A 273 10.79 -13.85 -31.31
N LEU A 274 11.54 -13.74 -30.20
CA LEU A 274 11.10 -14.23 -28.89
C LEU A 274 9.80 -13.57 -28.40
N VAL A 275 9.63 -12.27 -28.64
CA VAL A 275 8.40 -11.53 -28.29
C VAL A 275 7.18 -12.12 -29.00
N GLN A 276 7.27 -12.36 -30.30
CA GLN A 276 6.19 -12.95 -31.10
C GLN A 276 5.89 -14.38 -30.64
N ARG A 277 6.94 -15.17 -30.36
CA ARG A 277 6.80 -16.53 -29.83
C ARG A 277 6.13 -16.54 -28.45
N GLY A 278 6.46 -15.59 -27.57
CA GLY A 278 5.83 -15.43 -26.27
C GLY A 278 4.32 -15.17 -26.38
N TRP A 279 3.91 -14.24 -27.25
CA TRP A 279 2.49 -13.98 -27.51
C TRP A 279 1.76 -15.17 -28.11
N MET A 280 2.41 -15.92 -29.01
CA MET A 280 1.86 -17.15 -29.56
C MET A 280 1.65 -18.22 -28.47
N ILE A 281 2.59 -18.38 -27.54
CA ILE A 281 2.46 -19.28 -26.39
C ILE A 281 1.26 -18.86 -25.52
N ALA A 282 1.15 -17.58 -25.17
CA ALA A 282 0.04 -17.07 -24.37
C ALA A 282 -1.32 -17.31 -25.06
N PHE A 283 -1.41 -17.08 -26.38
CA PHE A 283 -2.62 -17.33 -27.16
C PHE A 283 -3.00 -18.81 -27.20
N ILE A 284 -2.05 -19.69 -27.53
CA ILE A 284 -2.25 -21.14 -27.55
C ILE A 284 -2.69 -21.66 -26.17
N ALA A 285 -2.10 -21.13 -25.10
CA ALA A 285 -2.44 -21.49 -23.73
C ALA A 285 -3.91 -21.20 -23.40
N ILE A 286 -4.43 -20.03 -23.80
CA ILE A 286 -5.85 -19.67 -23.58
C ILE A 286 -6.78 -20.58 -24.39
N VAL A 287 -6.47 -20.81 -25.67
CA VAL A 287 -7.28 -21.67 -26.55
C VAL A 287 -7.31 -23.11 -26.04
N ALA A 288 -6.15 -23.66 -25.69
CA ALA A 288 -6.04 -25.00 -25.10
C ALA A 288 -6.82 -25.10 -23.78
N ALA A 289 -6.73 -24.09 -22.93
CA ALA A 289 -7.46 -24.07 -21.66
C ALA A 289 -8.97 -23.98 -21.87
N TYR A 290 -9.44 -23.25 -22.88
CA TYR A 290 -10.86 -23.21 -23.24
C TYR A 290 -11.36 -24.58 -23.68
N ILE A 291 -10.68 -25.23 -24.63
CA ILE A 291 -11.07 -26.54 -25.16
C ILE A 291 -11.10 -27.59 -24.03
N LEU A 292 -10.02 -27.68 -23.25
CA LEU A 292 -9.94 -28.66 -22.15
C LEU A 292 -10.96 -28.36 -21.05
N SER A 293 -11.14 -27.10 -20.66
CA SER A 293 -12.13 -26.74 -19.64
C SER A 293 -13.56 -27.01 -20.10
N PHE A 294 -13.86 -26.79 -21.39
CA PHE A 294 -15.17 -27.13 -21.97
C PHE A 294 -15.46 -28.63 -21.89
N ILE A 295 -14.46 -29.47 -22.21
CA ILE A 295 -14.56 -30.94 -22.10
C ILE A 295 -14.73 -31.36 -20.63
N LEU A 296 -13.84 -30.90 -19.75
CA LEU A 296 -13.79 -31.29 -18.33
C LEU A 296 -15.05 -30.86 -17.57
N THR A 297 -15.48 -29.60 -17.73
CA THR A 297 -16.71 -29.12 -17.08
C THR A 297 -17.96 -29.74 -17.69
N GLY A 298 -17.92 -30.14 -18.96
CA GLY A 298 -18.95 -30.96 -19.61
C GLY A 298 -19.14 -32.33 -18.93
N ALA A 299 -18.06 -32.91 -18.39
CA ALA A 299 -18.08 -34.19 -17.67
C ALA A 299 -18.58 -34.08 -16.21
N LEU A 300 -18.86 -32.88 -15.69
CA LEU A 300 -19.35 -32.67 -14.32
C LEU A 300 -20.58 -33.53 -13.98
N GLY A 301 -21.52 -33.65 -14.93
CA GLY A 301 -22.72 -34.47 -14.77
C GLY A 301 -22.45 -35.97 -14.64
N MET A 302 -21.33 -36.47 -15.15
CA MET A 302 -20.91 -37.87 -15.00
C MET A 302 -20.28 -38.10 -13.62
N PHE A 303 -19.35 -37.25 -13.23
CA PHE A 303 -18.60 -37.38 -11.97
C PHE A 303 -19.45 -37.06 -10.72
N SER A 304 -20.45 -36.19 -10.85
CA SER A 304 -21.39 -35.88 -9.76
C SER A 304 -22.27 -37.08 -9.35
N ARG A 305 -22.55 -38.01 -10.27
CA ARG A 305 -23.35 -39.24 -10.02
C ARG A 305 -22.63 -40.29 -9.17
N VAL A 306 -21.31 -40.17 -9.02
CA VAL A 306 -20.53 -41.07 -8.17
C VAL A 306 -21.00 -40.96 -6.73
N SER A 307 -21.06 -42.05 -5.96
CA SER A 307 -21.49 -41.98 -4.56
C SER A 307 -20.54 -41.11 -3.70
N THR A 308 -21.03 -40.53 -2.61
CA THR A 308 -20.18 -39.72 -1.71
C THR A 308 -19.03 -40.53 -1.11
N LYS A 309 -19.27 -41.82 -0.79
CA LYS A 309 -18.23 -42.74 -0.30
C LYS A 309 -17.12 -42.93 -1.33
N VAL A 310 -17.46 -43.22 -2.59
CA VAL A 310 -16.47 -43.42 -3.67
C VAL A 310 -15.72 -42.13 -3.97
N TYR A 311 -16.38 -40.97 -3.91
CA TYR A 311 -15.71 -39.67 -4.04
C TYR A 311 -14.71 -39.40 -2.92
N GLN A 312 -15.06 -39.69 -1.66
CA GLN A 312 -14.16 -39.53 -0.52
C GLN A 312 -12.96 -40.48 -0.62
N ILE A 313 -13.19 -41.73 -1.03
CA ILE A 313 -12.11 -42.70 -1.32
C ILE A 313 -11.23 -42.18 -2.46
N GLY A 314 -11.82 -41.67 -3.54
CA GLY A 314 -11.09 -41.12 -4.68
C GLY A 314 -10.23 -39.90 -4.30
N ILE A 315 -10.74 -38.99 -3.47
CA ILE A 315 -9.95 -37.87 -2.92
C ILE A 315 -8.86 -38.35 -1.99
N ALA A 316 -9.15 -39.29 -1.08
CA ALA A 316 -8.15 -39.84 -0.18
C ALA A 316 -7.03 -40.53 -0.97
N PHE A 317 -7.39 -41.32 -1.99
CA PHE A 317 -6.44 -41.97 -2.88
C PHE A 317 -5.64 -40.95 -3.70
N ALA A 318 -6.28 -39.96 -4.31
CA ALA A 318 -5.59 -38.88 -5.02
C ALA A 318 -4.66 -38.09 -4.09
N GLY A 319 -5.06 -37.85 -2.84
CA GLY A 319 -4.23 -37.23 -1.81
C GLY A 319 -3.02 -38.09 -1.46
N VAL A 320 -3.19 -39.39 -1.28
CA VAL A 320 -2.09 -40.34 -1.04
C VAL A 320 -1.14 -40.37 -2.25
N ILE A 321 -1.65 -40.44 -3.48
CA ILE A 321 -0.84 -40.39 -4.70
C ILE A 321 -0.12 -39.05 -4.83
N ALA A 322 -0.75 -37.92 -4.48
CA ALA A 322 -0.11 -36.62 -4.49
C ALA A 322 1.01 -36.54 -3.45
N VAL A 323 0.81 -37.11 -2.25
CA VAL A 323 1.84 -37.19 -1.21
C VAL A 323 2.99 -38.10 -1.64
N LEU A 324 2.70 -39.31 -2.12
CA LEU A 324 3.71 -40.26 -2.61
C LEU A 324 4.46 -39.71 -3.82
N GLY A 325 3.74 -39.15 -4.79
CA GLY A 325 4.31 -38.48 -5.96
C GLY A 325 5.16 -37.28 -5.57
N GLY A 326 4.73 -36.49 -4.59
CA GLY A 326 5.51 -35.41 -3.98
C GLY A 326 6.80 -35.93 -3.34
N ILE A 327 6.71 -36.96 -2.48
CA ILE A 327 7.86 -37.60 -1.86
C ILE A 327 8.84 -38.10 -2.92
N VAL A 328 8.36 -38.85 -3.93
CA VAL A 328 9.19 -39.35 -5.04
C VAL A 328 9.80 -38.19 -5.81
N LEU A 329 9.03 -37.15 -6.14
CA LEU A 329 9.52 -35.95 -6.83
C LEU A 329 10.68 -35.30 -6.06
N PHE A 330 10.55 -35.16 -4.73
CA PHE A 330 11.56 -34.59 -3.85
C PHE A 330 12.78 -35.50 -3.67
N THR A 331 12.59 -36.78 -3.36
CA THR A 331 13.69 -37.73 -3.07
C THR A 331 14.48 -38.12 -4.31
N SER A 332 13.84 -38.23 -5.47
CA SER A 332 14.51 -38.51 -6.75
C SER A 332 15.23 -37.29 -7.35
N GLY A 333 14.99 -36.10 -6.81
CA GLY A 333 15.46 -34.84 -7.41
C GLY A 333 14.75 -34.47 -8.72
N LEU A 334 13.72 -35.20 -9.15
CA LEU A 334 13.00 -34.96 -10.41
C LEU A 334 12.33 -33.57 -10.45
N TYR A 335 11.98 -33.01 -9.28
CA TYR A 335 11.50 -31.63 -9.15
C TYR A 335 12.48 -30.62 -9.79
N ARG A 336 13.79 -30.88 -9.76
CA ARG A 336 14.83 -30.03 -10.37
C ARG A 336 14.81 -30.00 -11.89
N LYS A 337 14.21 -31.02 -12.53
CA LYS A 337 14.06 -31.08 -13.99
C LYS A 337 12.71 -30.48 -14.44
N LEU A 338 11.68 -30.60 -13.60
CA LEU A 338 10.33 -30.16 -13.94
C LEU A 338 10.12 -28.66 -13.65
N LEU A 339 10.54 -28.21 -12.47
CA LEU A 339 10.39 -26.81 -12.09
C LEU A 339 11.39 -25.93 -12.87
N PRO A 340 11.00 -24.72 -13.28
CA PRO A 340 11.92 -23.70 -13.76
C PRO A 340 13.07 -23.47 -12.76
N GLU A 341 14.27 -23.20 -13.28
CA GLU A 341 15.46 -22.97 -12.46
C GLU A 341 15.28 -21.84 -11.45
N PHE A 342 14.57 -20.77 -11.83
CA PHE A 342 14.24 -19.69 -10.91
C PHE A 342 13.36 -20.17 -9.75
N LEU A 343 12.37 -21.05 -9.97
CA LEU A 343 11.55 -21.60 -8.88
C LEU A 343 12.40 -22.46 -7.94
N LEU A 344 13.35 -23.23 -8.48
CA LEU A 344 14.27 -24.02 -7.67
C LEU A 344 15.15 -23.16 -6.77
N GLN A 345 15.73 -22.09 -7.33
CA GLN A 345 16.49 -21.11 -6.56
C GLN A 345 15.62 -20.42 -5.50
N ARG A 346 14.34 -20.15 -5.81
CA ARG A 346 13.41 -19.56 -4.84
C ARG A 346 13.03 -20.53 -3.73
N PHE A 347 12.76 -21.80 -4.05
CA PHE A 347 12.44 -22.82 -3.04
C PHE A 347 13.65 -23.19 -2.18
N SER A 348 14.86 -23.21 -2.74
CA SER A 348 16.08 -23.45 -1.96
C SER A 348 16.41 -22.29 -1.01
N GLN A 349 15.87 -21.10 -1.25
CA GLN A 349 15.91 -19.93 -0.37
C GLN A 349 14.74 -19.87 0.64
N ILE A 350 13.86 -20.88 0.69
CA ILE A 350 12.74 -20.98 1.64
C ILE A 350 13.01 -22.16 2.58
N GLY A 351 13.96 -21.98 3.51
CA GLY A 351 14.22 -22.91 4.61
C GLY A 351 13.39 -22.61 5.86
N SER A 352 12.90 -21.38 6.03
CA SER A 352 12.04 -20.95 7.16
C SER A 352 11.12 -19.77 6.81
N VAL A 353 10.11 -19.50 7.66
CA VAL A 353 9.28 -18.27 7.59
C VAL A 353 10.15 -17.01 7.64
N THR A 354 11.26 -17.06 8.36
CA THR A 354 12.24 -15.97 8.48
C THR A 354 12.97 -15.69 7.15
N GLU A 355 13.18 -16.72 6.32
CA GLU A 355 13.82 -16.60 4.99
C GLU A 355 12.83 -16.20 3.89
N LEU A 356 11.54 -16.53 4.03
CA LEU A 356 10.45 -15.92 3.26
C LEU A 356 10.41 -14.39 3.45
N THR A 357 10.84 -13.93 4.63
CA THR A 357 11.03 -12.52 4.99
C THR A 357 12.48 -12.03 4.88
N SER A 358 13.39 -12.77 4.22
CA SER A 358 14.83 -12.40 4.15
C SER A 358 15.01 -10.93 3.72
N GLY A 359 15.74 -10.15 4.52
CA GLY A 359 15.87 -8.68 4.43
C GLY A 359 14.92 -7.87 5.33
N ARG A 360 13.89 -8.50 5.94
CA ARG A 360 12.85 -7.83 6.75
C ARG A 360 12.87 -8.22 8.24
N SER A 361 13.71 -9.16 8.66
CA SER A 361 13.87 -9.53 10.09
C SER A 361 14.28 -8.34 10.95
N ASN A 362 15.13 -7.47 10.39
CA ASN A 362 15.51 -6.21 11.02
C ASN A 362 14.31 -5.28 11.18
N PHE A 363 13.38 -5.23 10.23
CA PHE A 363 12.17 -4.41 10.34
C PHE A 363 11.25 -4.88 11.48
N TYR A 364 11.10 -6.21 11.65
CA TYR A 364 10.38 -6.75 12.80
C TYR A 364 11.08 -6.41 14.12
N ARG A 365 12.41 -6.56 14.19
CA ARG A 365 13.16 -6.20 15.40
C ARG A 365 12.97 -4.73 15.76
N ASP A 366 13.15 -3.84 14.78
CA ASP A 366 13.13 -2.40 14.99
C ASP A 366 11.68 -1.92 15.25
N GLY A 367 10.70 -2.50 14.56
CA GLY A 367 9.27 -2.29 14.82
C GLY A 367 8.83 -2.76 16.21
N LEU A 368 9.35 -3.89 16.72
CA LEU A 368 9.08 -4.31 18.11
C LEU A 368 9.70 -3.35 19.13
N ARG A 369 10.82 -2.70 18.82
CA ARG A 369 11.37 -1.62 19.67
C ARG A 369 10.47 -0.38 19.63
N MET A 370 9.99 0.02 18.44
CA MET A 370 9.02 1.12 18.28
C MET A 370 7.74 0.88 19.10
N LEU A 371 7.25 -0.37 19.12
CA LEU A 371 6.05 -0.72 19.87
C LEU A 371 6.20 -0.50 21.37
N LYS A 372 7.40 -0.63 21.96
CA LYS A 372 7.57 -0.36 23.40
C LYS A 372 7.14 1.06 23.77
N ASP A 373 7.34 2.02 22.85
CA ASP A 373 7.04 3.43 23.06
C ASP A 373 5.61 3.79 22.64
N LYS A 374 4.99 3.01 21.76
CA LYS A 374 3.69 3.32 21.13
C LYS A 374 2.67 2.18 21.18
N TRP A 375 2.79 1.22 22.10
CA TRP A 375 1.99 -0.02 22.09
C TRP A 375 0.47 0.18 22.24
N LEU A 376 0.02 1.23 22.96
CA LEU A 376 -1.40 1.39 23.32
C LEU A 376 -2.23 1.99 22.17
N LEU A 377 -1.85 3.19 21.73
CA LEU A 377 -2.56 3.94 20.68
C LEU A 377 -1.84 3.91 19.32
N GLY A 378 -0.57 3.49 19.26
CA GLY A 378 0.24 3.63 18.05
C GLY A 378 0.76 5.05 17.84
N GLY A 379 1.42 5.26 16.71
CA GLY A 379 1.95 6.55 16.24
C GLY A 379 1.10 7.20 15.14
N GLY A 380 -0.12 6.73 14.87
CA GLY A 380 -0.94 7.20 13.74
C GLY A 380 -0.56 6.55 12.41
N GLY A 381 -1.39 6.72 11.40
CA GLY A 381 -1.05 6.29 10.04
C GLY A 381 0.30 6.83 9.59
N ASN A 382 1.05 6.03 8.81
CA ASN A 382 2.43 6.35 8.41
C ASN A 382 3.46 6.37 9.56
N ALA A 383 3.13 5.84 10.75
CA ALA A 383 4.05 5.81 11.90
C ALA A 383 5.39 5.14 11.60
N TRP A 384 5.40 4.09 10.76
CA TRP A 384 6.65 3.44 10.34
C TRP A 384 7.58 4.44 9.65
N ALA A 385 7.16 5.03 8.53
CA ALA A 385 7.98 5.96 7.76
C ALA A 385 8.47 7.16 8.59
N ALA A 386 7.62 7.66 9.49
CA ALA A 386 7.95 8.79 10.35
C ALA A 386 9.01 8.45 11.41
N MET A 387 8.94 7.25 12.02
CA MET A 387 9.71 6.95 13.23
C MET A 387 10.83 5.93 13.04
N TYR A 388 10.85 5.13 11.97
CA TYR A 388 11.74 3.95 11.90
C TYR A 388 13.22 4.32 12.06
N ARG A 389 13.64 5.49 11.57
CA ARG A 389 15.03 6.00 11.66
C ARG A 389 15.54 6.11 13.10
N LYS A 390 14.66 6.36 14.07
CA LYS A 390 15.00 6.41 15.49
C LYS A 390 15.35 5.03 16.05
N TYR A 391 14.76 3.97 15.51
CA TYR A 391 14.85 2.61 16.04
C TYR A 391 15.66 1.66 15.16
N GLN A 392 16.03 2.14 13.96
CA GLN A 392 16.75 1.34 12.98
C GLN A 392 18.05 0.81 13.58
N SER A 393 18.34 -0.42 13.21
CA SER A 393 19.46 -1.19 13.76
C SER A 393 20.77 -1.02 12.99
N TYR A 394 20.69 -0.43 11.81
CA TYR A 394 21.77 0.01 10.92
C TYR A 394 21.14 1.04 9.97
N PHE A 395 21.96 1.73 9.19
CA PHE A 395 21.48 2.79 8.31
C PHE A 395 20.81 2.22 7.05
N TYR A 396 19.49 2.03 7.07
CA TYR A 396 18.71 1.57 5.93
C TYR A 396 17.57 2.53 5.55
N GLY A 397 17.09 2.41 4.31
CA GLY A 397 15.91 3.11 3.82
C GLY A 397 14.69 2.19 3.77
N SER A 398 13.56 2.60 4.35
CA SER A 398 12.28 1.90 4.16
C SER A 398 11.08 2.82 4.41
N SER A 399 10.14 2.86 3.47
CA SER A 399 8.86 3.55 3.65
C SER A 399 7.80 2.73 4.37
N GLU A 400 7.96 1.40 4.45
CA GLU A 400 6.90 0.49 4.93
C GLU A 400 7.46 -0.63 5.80
N ALA A 401 6.70 -1.10 6.79
CA ALA A 401 7.10 -2.21 7.65
C ALA A 401 7.10 -3.58 6.93
N HIS A 402 6.53 -3.64 5.72
CA HIS A 402 6.40 -4.88 4.92
C HIS A 402 5.67 -6.02 5.65
N SER A 403 4.70 -5.66 6.50
CA SER A 403 3.85 -6.59 7.25
C SER A 403 2.61 -5.85 7.75
N LEU A 404 1.42 -6.25 7.30
CA LEU A 404 0.16 -5.63 7.74
C LEU A 404 -0.02 -5.68 9.27
N PRO A 405 0.18 -6.82 9.98
CA PRO A 405 0.03 -6.85 11.43
C PRO A 405 0.99 -5.89 12.14
N LEU A 406 2.26 -5.83 11.73
CA LEU A 406 3.23 -4.94 12.34
C LEU A 406 2.90 -3.47 12.04
N GLN A 407 2.61 -3.16 10.78
CA GLN A 407 2.22 -1.81 10.34
C GLN A 407 1.00 -1.33 11.12
N LEU A 408 -0.08 -2.11 11.16
CA LEU A 408 -1.32 -1.72 11.82
C LEU A 408 -1.11 -1.53 13.33
N TRP A 409 -0.33 -2.40 13.98
CA TRP A 409 -0.01 -2.25 15.40
C TRP A 409 0.78 -0.98 15.67
N LEU A 410 1.77 -0.65 14.83
CA LEU A 410 2.52 0.59 14.95
C LEU A 410 1.65 1.83 14.72
N GLU A 411 0.68 1.75 13.82
CA GLU A 411 -0.17 2.89 13.47
C GLU A 411 -1.30 3.12 14.48
N THR A 412 -1.88 2.06 15.05
CA THR A 412 -3.13 2.13 15.84
C THR A 412 -3.04 1.49 17.22
N GLY A 413 -1.88 0.96 17.59
CA GLY A 413 -1.65 0.31 18.87
C GLY A 413 -2.47 -0.99 19.03
N ILE A 414 -2.52 -1.46 20.27
CA ILE A 414 -3.25 -2.69 20.62
C ILE A 414 -4.75 -2.55 20.35
N LEU A 415 -5.30 -1.32 20.44
CA LEU A 415 -6.71 -1.06 20.17
C LEU A 415 -7.08 -1.38 18.72
N GLY A 416 -6.27 -0.94 17.75
CA GLY A 416 -6.53 -1.30 16.36
C GLY A 416 -6.27 -2.77 16.07
N MET A 417 -5.32 -3.42 16.74
CA MET A 417 -5.14 -4.87 16.65
C MET A 417 -6.36 -5.64 17.17
N MET A 418 -6.99 -5.17 18.25
CA MET A 418 -8.26 -5.74 18.75
C MET A 418 -9.39 -5.54 17.73
N VAL A 419 -9.47 -4.38 17.07
CA VAL A 419 -10.46 -4.13 16.01
C VAL A 419 -10.19 -4.98 14.77
N LEU A 420 -8.93 -5.18 14.38
CA LEU A 420 -8.56 -6.09 13.29
C LEU A 420 -8.94 -7.54 13.61
N ALA A 421 -8.64 -8.00 14.82
CA ALA A 421 -9.05 -9.33 15.29
C ALA A 421 -10.58 -9.47 15.28
N PHE A 422 -11.29 -8.46 15.78
CA PHE A 422 -12.75 -8.41 15.74
C PHE A 422 -13.30 -8.42 14.32
N PHE A 423 -12.67 -7.71 13.38
CA PHE A 423 -13.01 -7.73 11.96
C PHE A 423 -12.84 -9.12 11.33
N ILE A 424 -11.68 -9.76 11.54
CA ILE A 424 -11.41 -11.11 11.01
C ILE A 424 -12.41 -12.12 11.60
N VAL A 425 -12.64 -12.10 12.91
CA VAL A 425 -13.60 -12.99 13.56
C VAL A 425 -15.01 -12.74 13.03
N SER A 426 -15.43 -11.48 12.90
CA SER A 426 -16.76 -11.11 12.38
C SER A 426 -16.96 -11.54 10.93
N LEU A 427 -15.92 -11.46 10.10
CA LEU A 427 -15.92 -11.94 8.72
C LEU A 427 -16.26 -13.44 8.66
N PHE A 428 -15.60 -14.25 9.49
CA PHE A 428 -15.87 -15.68 9.58
C PHE A 428 -17.23 -15.99 10.23
N ILE A 429 -17.69 -15.21 11.21
CA ILE A 429 -19.02 -15.36 11.80
C ILE A 429 -20.10 -15.21 10.72
N VAL A 430 -20.06 -14.12 9.95
CA VAL A 430 -21.01 -13.86 8.86
C VAL A 430 -20.97 -15.01 7.85
N TYR A 431 -19.77 -15.44 7.45
CA TYR A 431 -19.61 -16.55 6.53
C TYR A 431 -20.20 -17.87 7.06
N PHE A 432 -19.75 -18.35 8.22
CA PHE A 432 -20.17 -19.66 8.74
C PHE A 432 -21.65 -19.72 9.12
N LYS A 433 -22.25 -18.60 9.55
CA LYS A 433 -23.71 -18.51 9.79
C LYS A 433 -24.53 -18.65 8.51
N ASN A 434 -24.00 -18.19 7.37
CA ASN A 434 -24.76 -18.07 6.12
C ASN A 434 -24.30 -19.04 5.01
N ARG A 435 -23.16 -19.73 5.15
CA ARG A 435 -22.61 -20.62 4.09
C ARG A 435 -23.47 -21.82 3.73
N LYS A 436 -24.43 -22.19 4.58
CA LYS A 436 -25.41 -23.27 4.34
C LYS A 436 -26.72 -22.77 3.72
N SER A 437 -26.83 -21.47 3.46
CA SER A 437 -27.97 -20.89 2.74
C SER A 437 -27.86 -21.13 1.23
N GLU A 438 -28.91 -20.74 0.49
CA GLU A 438 -28.93 -20.76 -0.99
C GLU A 438 -27.78 -19.95 -1.62
N ASP A 439 -27.34 -18.88 -0.97
CA ASP A 439 -26.25 -18.00 -1.43
C ASP A 439 -24.87 -18.46 -0.92
N GLY A 440 -24.76 -19.69 -0.40
CA GLY A 440 -23.53 -20.20 0.21
C GLY A 440 -22.33 -20.20 -0.74
N VAL A 441 -22.54 -20.42 -2.04
CA VAL A 441 -21.48 -20.39 -3.06
C VAL A 441 -21.02 -18.96 -3.31
N GLU A 442 -21.95 -18.03 -3.46
CA GLU A 442 -21.73 -16.59 -3.65
C GLU A 442 -20.89 -16.03 -2.49
N LEU A 443 -21.23 -16.38 -1.24
CA LEU A 443 -20.47 -15.99 -0.06
C LEU A 443 -19.03 -16.53 -0.10
N THR A 444 -18.84 -17.80 -0.49
CA THR A 444 -17.50 -18.39 -0.61
C THR A 444 -16.67 -17.68 -1.67
N VAL A 445 -17.22 -17.41 -2.87
CA VAL A 445 -16.44 -16.82 -3.97
C VAL A 445 -16.11 -15.35 -3.75
N LEU A 446 -16.88 -14.64 -2.92
CA LEU A 446 -16.56 -13.27 -2.47
C LEU A 446 -15.51 -13.27 -1.35
N LEU A 447 -15.50 -14.28 -0.48
CA LEU A 447 -14.55 -14.39 0.64
C LEU A 447 -13.14 -14.81 0.20
N ILE A 448 -13.01 -15.75 -0.73
CA ILE A 448 -11.72 -16.37 -1.06
C ILE A 448 -10.67 -15.37 -1.60
N PRO A 449 -11.00 -14.42 -2.50
CA PRO A 449 -10.03 -13.41 -2.92
C PRO A 449 -9.59 -12.49 -1.78
N VAL A 450 -10.48 -12.22 -0.81
CA VAL A 450 -10.14 -11.45 0.40
C VAL A 450 -9.11 -12.20 1.26
N LEU A 451 -9.29 -13.52 1.43
CA LEU A 451 -8.32 -14.34 2.17
C LEU A 451 -6.95 -14.38 1.46
N MET A 452 -6.93 -14.38 0.12
CA MET A 452 -5.68 -14.25 -0.65
C MET A 452 -4.94 -12.95 -0.30
N LEU A 453 -5.64 -11.81 -0.29
CA LEU A 453 -5.02 -10.54 0.10
C LEU A 453 -4.53 -10.56 1.55
N LEU A 454 -5.39 -10.96 2.49
CA LEU A 454 -5.07 -10.96 3.92
C LEU A 454 -3.86 -11.84 4.22
N SER A 455 -3.82 -13.07 3.67
CA SER A 455 -2.69 -13.99 3.88
C SER A 455 -1.38 -13.47 3.31
N HIS A 456 -1.38 -12.92 2.10
CA HIS A 456 -0.15 -12.35 1.52
C HIS A 456 0.30 -11.08 2.26
N SER A 457 -0.64 -10.31 2.83
CA SER A 457 -0.33 -9.07 3.56
C SER A 457 0.31 -9.32 4.93
N ILE A 458 0.30 -10.56 5.43
CA ILE A 458 1.06 -10.93 6.64
C ILE A 458 2.56 -10.71 6.43
N ILE A 459 3.04 -10.93 5.21
CA ILE A 459 4.47 -10.89 4.88
C ILE A 459 4.86 -9.74 3.95
N ASP A 460 3.90 -8.89 3.53
CA ASP A 460 4.15 -7.77 2.61
C ASP A 460 3.18 -6.59 2.82
N PHE A 461 3.49 -5.42 2.26
CA PHE A 461 2.76 -4.16 2.47
C PHE A 461 1.62 -3.90 1.46
N ASN A 462 0.88 -4.94 1.06
CA ASN A 462 -0.17 -4.79 0.04
C ASN A 462 -1.24 -3.74 0.41
N PHE A 463 -1.45 -3.49 1.71
CA PHE A 463 -2.42 -2.52 2.22
C PHE A 463 -2.02 -1.05 2.01
N SER A 464 -0.77 -0.78 1.62
CA SER A 464 -0.34 0.57 1.22
C SER A 464 -0.87 0.97 -0.17
N TYR A 465 -1.22 0.00 -1.01
CA TYR A 465 -1.91 0.23 -2.28
C TYR A 465 -3.40 0.37 -2.03
N VAL A 466 -3.96 1.58 -2.04
CA VAL A 466 -5.38 1.83 -1.70
C VAL A 466 -6.33 0.95 -2.51
N SER A 467 -5.96 0.63 -3.75
CA SER A 467 -6.70 -0.27 -4.63
C SER A 467 -6.99 -1.65 -4.04
N LEU A 468 -6.03 -2.29 -3.37
CA LEU A 468 -6.15 -3.70 -2.96
C LEU A 468 -7.09 -3.88 -1.75
N PRO A 469 -6.96 -3.10 -0.66
CA PRO A 469 -7.96 -3.10 0.40
C PRO A 469 -9.32 -2.59 -0.11
N LEU A 470 -9.38 -1.54 -0.94
CA LEU A 470 -10.66 -1.05 -1.45
C LEU A 470 -11.44 -2.12 -2.23
N MET A 471 -10.76 -2.91 -3.08
CA MET A 471 -11.32 -4.08 -3.74
C MET A 471 -11.79 -5.14 -2.74
N SER A 472 -11.01 -5.40 -1.69
CA SER A 472 -11.40 -6.39 -0.67
C SER A 472 -12.62 -5.93 0.14
N PHE A 473 -12.67 -4.67 0.58
CA PHE A 473 -13.83 -4.11 1.28
C PHE A 473 -15.06 -4.05 0.37
N ALA A 474 -14.87 -3.89 -0.95
CA ALA A 474 -15.96 -4.04 -1.92
C ALA A 474 -16.52 -5.47 -1.95
N LEU A 475 -15.66 -6.49 -2.02
CA LEU A 475 -16.06 -7.90 -1.99
C LEU A 475 -16.73 -8.28 -0.66
N ILE A 476 -16.20 -7.80 0.46
CA ILE A 476 -16.77 -8.03 1.80
C ILE A 476 -18.11 -7.31 1.95
N GLY A 477 -18.26 -6.10 1.38
CA GLY A 477 -19.52 -5.38 1.32
C GLY A 477 -20.56 -6.18 0.54
N ALA A 478 -20.21 -6.65 -0.66
CA ALA A 478 -21.06 -7.52 -1.45
C ALA A 478 -21.47 -8.80 -0.69
N MET A 479 -20.54 -9.41 0.04
CA MET A 479 -20.81 -10.59 0.88
C MET A 479 -21.78 -10.26 2.02
N ALA A 480 -21.60 -9.11 2.68
CA ALA A 480 -22.47 -8.65 3.75
C ALA A 480 -23.89 -8.34 3.25
N GLY A 481 -24.06 -7.95 1.99
CA GLY A 481 -25.38 -7.72 1.38
C GLY A 481 -26.19 -8.99 1.10
N LEU A 482 -25.51 -10.11 0.85
CA LEU A 482 -26.12 -11.42 0.57
C LEU A 482 -26.45 -12.25 1.81
N LYS A 483 -26.00 -11.83 2.99
CA LYS A 483 -26.27 -12.58 4.23
C LYS A 483 -27.78 -12.64 4.50
N LYS A 484 -28.27 -13.79 4.98
CA LYS A 484 -29.67 -13.98 5.39
C LYS A 484 -29.88 -13.75 6.87
N ARG A 485 -28.87 -14.04 7.68
CA ARG A 485 -28.91 -13.93 9.15
C ARG A 485 -27.90 -12.88 9.60
N GLY A 486 -28.42 -11.81 10.20
CA GLY A 486 -27.65 -10.80 10.92
C GLY A 486 -27.34 -11.21 12.37
N ASP A 487 -26.55 -10.38 13.04
CA ASP A 487 -26.18 -10.49 14.45
C ASP A 487 -26.82 -9.40 15.31
N LEU A 488 -27.14 -8.27 14.69
CA LEU A 488 -27.60 -7.04 15.34
C LEU A 488 -28.90 -6.56 14.70
N ASN A 489 -29.59 -5.66 15.37
CA ASN A 489 -30.77 -4.99 14.83
C ASN A 489 -30.81 -3.54 15.33
N PHE A 490 -29.92 -2.71 14.78
CA PHE A 490 -29.87 -1.28 15.05
C PHE A 490 -30.09 -0.50 13.75
N THR A 491 -30.72 0.66 13.85
CA THR A 491 -30.94 1.52 12.66
C THR A 491 -30.45 2.93 12.90
N ILE A 492 -29.84 3.51 11.88
CA ILE A 492 -29.37 4.89 11.85
C ILE A 492 -30.17 5.67 10.82
N SER A 493 -30.48 6.93 11.13
CA SER A 493 -31.13 7.83 10.19
C SER A 493 -30.21 8.15 9.00
N SER A 494 -30.76 8.12 7.79
CA SER A 494 -30.02 8.34 6.54
C SER A 494 -29.50 9.78 6.37
N TRP A 495 -29.86 10.72 7.25
CA TRP A 495 -29.23 12.05 7.26
C TRP A 495 -27.80 12.01 7.82
N ILE A 496 -27.49 11.10 8.76
CA ILE A 496 -26.15 10.97 9.36
C ILE A 496 -25.08 10.62 8.32
N PRO A 497 -25.21 9.55 7.51
CA PRO A 497 -24.25 9.25 6.45
C PRO A 497 -24.17 10.37 5.40
N LEU A 498 -25.26 11.10 5.13
CA LEU A 498 -25.25 12.25 4.23
C LEU A 498 -24.37 13.38 4.80
N ALA A 499 -24.60 13.77 6.06
CA ALA A 499 -23.82 14.80 6.74
C ALA A 499 -22.33 14.41 6.82
N LEU A 500 -22.05 13.17 7.20
CA LEU A 500 -20.68 12.63 7.20
C LEU A 500 -20.07 12.64 5.80
N GLY A 501 -20.81 12.26 4.76
CA GLY A 501 -20.34 12.29 3.38
C GLY A 501 -19.95 13.70 2.92
N VAL A 502 -20.75 14.71 3.27
CA VAL A 502 -20.46 16.13 2.98
C VAL A 502 -19.23 16.62 3.74
N ILE A 503 -19.03 16.19 4.99
CA ILE A 503 -17.82 16.53 5.75
C ILE A 503 -16.60 15.83 5.15
N PHE A 504 -16.69 14.53 4.86
CA PHE A 504 -15.58 13.74 4.36
C PHE A 504 -15.11 14.25 2.99
N ILE A 505 -16.02 14.56 2.07
CA ILE A 505 -15.62 14.99 0.73
C ILE A 505 -14.89 16.36 0.73
N ALA A 506 -15.16 17.22 1.71
CA ALA A 506 -14.57 18.55 1.77
C ALA A 506 -13.02 18.50 1.85
N PHE A 507 -12.47 17.51 2.56
CA PHE A 507 -11.01 17.38 2.73
C PHE A 507 -10.30 16.97 1.43
N PRO A 508 -10.63 15.86 0.74
CA PRO A 508 -10.01 15.51 -0.54
C PRO A 508 -10.22 16.57 -1.62
N ILE A 509 -11.37 17.28 -1.64
CA ILE A 509 -11.55 18.42 -2.55
C ILE A 509 -10.54 19.52 -2.23
N SER A 510 -10.39 19.90 -0.94
CA SER A 510 -9.40 20.89 -0.52
C SER A 510 -7.98 20.46 -0.88
N TRP A 511 -7.63 19.19 -0.68
CA TRP A 511 -6.32 18.63 -1.06
C TRP A 511 -6.08 18.64 -2.56
N GLN A 512 -7.10 18.36 -3.37
CA GLN A 512 -6.97 18.41 -4.83
C GLN A 512 -6.77 19.83 -5.33
N ILE A 513 -7.51 20.80 -4.77
CA ILE A 513 -7.35 22.22 -5.10
C ILE A 513 -5.97 22.71 -4.65
N SER A 514 -5.56 22.36 -3.43
CA SER A 514 -4.23 22.62 -2.89
C SER A 514 -3.12 22.08 -3.80
N ARG A 515 -3.22 20.82 -4.24
CA ARG A 515 -2.29 20.22 -5.21
C ARG A 515 -2.25 21.02 -6.50
N ASN A 516 -3.40 21.43 -7.05
CA ASN A 516 -3.45 22.20 -8.29
C ASN A 516 -2.71 23.55 -8.14
N TYR A 517 -2.77 24.18 -6.98
CA TYR A 517 -2.00 25.39 -6.69
C TYR A 517 -0.49 25.11 -6.60
N ALA A 518 -0.07 24.05 -5.89
CA ALA A 518 1.34 23.66 -5.80
C ALA A 518 1.93 23.30 -7.18
N VAL A 519 1.15 22.62 -8.04
CA VAL A 519 1.55 22.32 -9.43
C VAL A 519 1.69 23.60 -10.25
N LYS A 520 0.78 24.58 -10.08
CA LYS A 520 0.89 25.88 -10.76
C LYS A 520 2.14 26.64 -10.34
N ALA A 521 2.44 26.69 -9.04
CA ALA A 521 3.68 27.29 -8.54
C ALA A 521 4.91 26.63 -9.18
N THR A 522 4.95 25.30 -9.24
CA THR A 522 6.03 24.57 -9.92
C THR A 522 6.12 24.91 -11.41
N ALA A 523 4.99 24.95 -12.11
CA ALA A 523 4.95 25.25 -13.54
C ALA A 523 5.45 26.66 -13.88
N ILE A 524 5.24 27.63 -12.98
CA ILE A 524 5.72 29.01 -13.13
C ILE A 524 7.24 29.08 -13.06
N ILE A 525 7.84 28.46 -12.04
CA ILE A 525 9.30 28.47 -11.85
C ILE A 525 10.03 27.66 -12.92
N ARG A 526 9.39 26.60 -13.45
CA ARG A 526 9.99 25.76 -14.50
C ARG A 526 10.12 26.44 -15.86
N LYS A 527 9.59 27.65 -16.06
CA LYS A 527 9.80 28.41 -17.30
C LYS A 527 11.30 28.73 -17.45
N GLU A 528 11.82 28.67 -18.68
CA GLU A 528 13.24 28.92 -18.96
C GLU A 528 13.68 30.35 -18.60
N ASP A 529 12.75 31.29 -18.55
CA ASP A 529 12.94 32.72 -18.35
C ASP A 529 12.25 33.27 -17.09
N ALA A 530 12.05 32.42 -16.07
CA ALA A 530 11.40 32.82 -14.82
C ALA A 530 12.11 34.04 -14.19
N ASN A 531 11.34 35.11 -13.96
CA ASN A 531 11.84 36.37 -13.38
C ASN A 531 11.33 36.58 -11.94
N ALA A 532 11.68 37.72 -11.33
CA ALA A 532 11.29 38.01 -9.95
C ALA A 532 9.77 38.00 -9.70
N ASN A 533 8.96 38.45 -10.67
CA ASN A 533 7.50 38.42 -10.54
C ASN A 533 6.97 36.98 -10.61
N ASP A 534 7.58 36.11 -11.43
CA ASP A 534 7.23 34.69 -11.47
C ASP A 534 7.51 34.01 -10.11
N VAL A 535 8.58 34.40 -9.41
CA VAL A 535 8.86 33.91 -8.04
C VAL A 535 7.79 34.37 -7.05
N LEU A 536 7.41 35.65 -7.08
CA LEU A 536 6.33 36.19 -6.24
C LEU A 536 5.00 35.46 -6.48
N ASP A 537 4.62 35.26 -7.74
CA ASP A 537 3.42 34.51 -8.13
C ASP A 537 3.48 33.05 -7.64
N ALA A 538 4.63 32.40 -7.79
CA ALA A 538 4.83 31.02 -7.33
C ALA A 538 4.72 30.90 -5.81
N VAL A 539 5.29 31.85 -5.05
CA VAL A 539 5.14 31.93 -3.60
C VAL A 539 3.66 32.07 -3.23
N GLU A 540 2.92 33.01 -3.84
CA GLU A 540 1.50 33.23 -3.54
C GLU A 540 0.67 31.96 -3.81
N TYR A 541 0.94 31.27 -4.92
CA TYR A 541 0.25 30.01 -5.21
C TYR A 541 0.61 28.89 -4.23
N MET A 542 1.87 28.79 -3.81
CA MET A 542 2.27 27.78 -2.83
C MET A 542 1.74 28.09 -1.43
N GLU A 543 1.69 29.37 -1.01
CA GLU A 543 1.01 29.80 0.22
C GLU A 543 -0.46 29.37 0.21
N LYS A 544 -1.19 29.62 -0.90
CA LYS A 544 -2.58 29.14 -1.06
C LYS A 544 -2.69 27.61 -1.00
N ALA A 545 -1.70 26.88 -1.54
CA ALA A 545 -1.66 25.43 -1.43
C ALA A 545 -1.53 25.00 0.05
N VAL A 546 -0.63 25.64 0.79
CA VAL A 546 -0.43 25.41 2.23
C VAL A 546 -1.66 25.80 3.04
N ASP A 547 -2.38 26.86 2.71
CA ASP A 547 -3.60 27.26 3.43
C ASP A 547 -4.73 26.23 3.27
N LEU A 548 -4.91 25.71 2.06
CA LEU A 548 -5.93 24.70 1.76
C LEU A 548 -5.57 23.28 2.25
N ASN A 549 -4.29 23.01 2.47
CA ASN A 549 -3.81 21.75 3.04
C ASN A 549 -2.68 21.99 4.05
N GLY A 550 -3.03 22.68 5.14
CA GLY A 550 -2.07 23.11 6.17
C GLY A 550 -1.44 22.00 6.99
N TRP A 551 -1.72 20.74 6.66
CA TRP A 551 -1.18 19.56 7.28
C TRP A 551 -0.07 18.95 6.42
N ASN A 552 -0.04 19.21 5.12
CA ASN A 552 0.93 18.61 4.21
C ASN A 552 2.30 19.29 4.33
N ALA A 553 3.19 18.67 5.10
CA ALA A 553 4.56 19.13 5.29
C ALA A 553 5.35 19.21 3.97
N ASP A 554 5.06 18.36 2.97
CA ASP A 554 5.80 18.32 1.70
C ASP A 554 5.57 19.56 0.81
N TYR A 555 4.54 20.36 1.09
CA TYR A 555 4.33 21.67 0.45
C TYR A 555 5.07 22.80 1.17
N MET A 556 5.47 22.56 2.42
CA MET A 556 6.12 23.55 3.27
C MET A 556 7.64 23.36 3.23
N LEU A 557 8.12 22.18 3.62
CA LEU A 557 9.53 21.82 3.65
C LEU A 557 9.68 20.30 3.48
N ARG A 558 10.36 19.87 2.41
CA ARG A 558 10.54 18.47 2.06
C ARG A 558 11.97 17.98 2.28
N GLU A 559 12.09 16.77 2.81
CA GLU A 559 13.37 16.06 2.86
C GLU A 559 13.59 15.29 1.54
N GLY A 560 14.67 15.63 0.83
CA GLY A 560 15.09 14.92 -0.39
C GLY A 560 14.29 15.27 -1.65
N ASP A 561 14.52 14.49 -2.70
CA ASP A 561 14.02 14.82 -4.03
C ASP A 561 12.49 14.62 -4.19
N PRO A 562 11.83 15.46 -5.01
CA PRO A 562 10.45 15.28 -5.41
C PRO A 562 10.21 13.90 -6.06
N GLN A 563 9.19 13.18 -5.58
CA GLN A 563 8.71 11.97 -6.27
C GLN A 563 7.82 12.29 -7.47
N ASP A 564 7.09 13.41 -7.40
CA ASP A 564 6.17 13.88 -8.44
C ASP A 564 6.87 14.97 -9.27
N GLY A 565 7.14 14.70 -10.55
CA GLY A 565 7.82 15.65 -11.45
C GLY A 565 7.01 16.94 -11.74
N ASP A 566 5.75 17.02 -11.31
CA ASP A 566 4.90 18.20 -11.34
C ASP A 566 4.83 18.96 -10.00
N LEU A 567 5.58 18.52 -8.97
CA LEU A 567 5.66 19.12 -7.63
C LEU A 567 7.13 19.28 -7.19
N LEU A 568 7.92 20.04 -7.95
CA LEU A 568 9.37 20.12 -7.76
C LEU A 568 9.78 21.06 -6.62
N TYR A 569 8.99 22.09 -6.35
CA TYR A 569 9.31 23.11 -5.36
C TYR A 569 8.36 23.02 -4.15
N ASP A 570 8.89 23.34 -2.98
CA ASP A 570 8.13 23.58 -1.75
C ASP A 570 8.24 25.06 -1.33
N LEU A 571 7.44 25.47 -0.35
CA LEU A 571 7.37 26.87 0.07
C LEU A 571 8.70 27.36 0.65
N SER A 572 9.44 26.50 1.35
CA SER A 572 10.78 26.80 1.88
C SER A 572 11.74 27.20 0.76
N THR A 573 11.79 26.41 -0.31
CA THR A 573 12.64 26.69 -1.49
C THR A 573 12.23 28.00 -2.15
N LEU A 574 10.93 28.23 -2.32
CA LEU A 574 10.42 29.45 -2.94
C LEU A 574 10.69 30.70 -2.08
N TYR A 575 10.61 30.58 -0.75
CA TYR A 575 11.03 31.66 0.15
C TYR A 575 12.53 31.94 0.06
N GLY A 576 13.37 30.94 -0.21
CA GLY A 576 14.80 31.15 -0.51
C GLY A 576 14.98 32.04 -1.73
N TYR A 577 14.29 31.74 -2.84
CA TYR A 577 14.34 32.61 -4.04
C TYR A 577 13.79 34.01 -3.77
N LEU A 578 12.72 34.10 -2.97
CA LEU A 578 12.15 35.39 -2.58
C LEU A 578 13.14 36.19 -1.71
N TYR A 579 13.84 35.54 -0.79
CA TYR A 579 14.87 36.18 0.03
C TYR A 579 15.94 36.82 -0.86
N ASP A 580 16.50 36.08 -1.82
CA ASP A 580 17.55 36.57 -2.72
C ASP A 580 17.07 37.80 -3.53
N ILE A 581 15.80 37.80 -3.96
CA ILE A 581 15.20 38.92 -4.70
C ILE A 581 15.02 40.14 -3.80
N VAL A 582 14.47 39.95 -2.59
CA VAL A 582 14.20 41.04 -1.65
C VAL A 582 15.51 41.64 -1.14
N GLU A 583 16.52 40.81 -0.87
CA GLU A 583 17.85 41.28 -0.48
C GLU A 583 18.49 42.19 -1.52
N GLN A 584 18.27 41.92 -2.81
CA GLN A 584 18.83 42.73 -3.89
C GLN A 584 18.02 44.01 -4.19
N ASN A 585 16.69 43.97 -4.03
CA ASN A 585 15.80 45.03 -4.54
C ASN A 585 15.11 45.85 -3.45
N ASP A 586 14.83 45.27 -2.29
CA ASP A 586 14.15 45.93 -1.16
C ASP A 586 14.63 45.38 0.20
N PRO A 587 15.87 45.68 0.62
CA PRO A 587 16.46 45.11 1.82
C PRO A 587 15.68 45.38 3.11
N GLU A 588 14.88 46.45 3.15
CA GLU A 588 14.04 46.80 4.31
C GLU A 588 12.95 45.76 4.58
N GLN A 589 12.57 44.97 3.56
CA GLN A 589 11.54 43.92 3.67
C GLN A 589 12.09 42.52 3.97
N ILE A 590 13.42 42.33 4.06
CA ILE A 590 14.03 41.01 4.34
C ILE A 590 13.46 40.37 5.61
N GLY A 591 13.31 41.18 6.68
CA GLY A 591 12.79 40.68 7.96
C GLY A 591 11.39 40.07 7.88
N LEU A 592 10.56 40.49 6.92
CA LEU A 592 9.25 39.88 6.69
C LEU A 592 9.38 38.47 6.09
N VAL A 593 10.30 38.27 5.16
CA VAL A 593 10.57 36.96 4.54
C VAL A 593 11.15 36.00 5.58
N GLU A 594 12.10 36.45 6.40
CA GLU A 594 12.67 35.67 7.50
C GLU A 594 11.60 35.27 8.54
N GLN A 595 10.68 36.18 8.87
CA GLN A 595 9.58 35.89 9.77
C GLN A 595 8.65 34.81 9.18
N LYS A 596 8.34 34.89 7.88
CA LYS A 596 7.55 33.88 7.17
C LYS A 596 8.23 32.50 7.15
N GLN A 597 9.52 32.45 6.83
CA GLN A 597 10.31 31.21 6.85
C GLN A 597 10.36 30.60 8.24
N THR A 598 10.55 31.43 9.27
CA THR A 598 10.57 30.95 10.65
C THR A 598 9.24 30.34 11.07
N ALA A 599 8.13 31.03 10.80
CA ALA A 599 6.80 30.52 11.12
C ALA A 599 6.50 29.21 10.37
N LEU A 600 7.02 29.07 9.14
CA LEU A 600 6.92 27.85 8.34
C LEU A 600 7.66 26.69 9.01
N TYR A 601 8.92 26.86 9.39
CA TYR A 601 9.71 25.79 10.01
C TYR A 601 9.16 25.38 11.38
N GLU A 602 8.71 26.32 12.21
CA GLU A 602 8.07 26.01 13.48
C GLU A 602 6.79 25.17 13.28
N LYS A 603 5.98 25.55 12.29
CA LYS A 603 4.75 24.83 11.94
C LYS A 603 5.07 23.41 11.47
N VAL A 604 6.04 23.24 10.58
CA VAL A 604 6.40 21.93 10.03
C VAL A 604 7.04 21.03 11.10
N TYR A 605 7.86 21.58 11.98
CA TYR A 605 8.43 20.86 13.12
C TYR A 605 7.34 20.29 14.05
N LYS A 606 6.24 21.02 14.26
CA LYS A 606 5.08 20.55 15.03
C LYS A 606 4.29 19.45 14.30
N LEU A 607 4.21 19.49 12.96
CA LEU A 607 3.49 18.50 12.15
C LEU A 607 4.25 17.18 11.99
N GLU A 608 5.58 17.25 11.91
CA GLU A 608 6.47 16.11 11.65
C GLU A 608 7.57 16.00 12.73
N PRO A 609 7.20 15.78 14.01
CA PRO A 609 8.13 15.84 15.14
C PRO A 609 9.22 14.76 15.15
N TYR A 610 9.11 13.74 14.29
CA TYR A 610 10.10 12.67 14.14
C TYR A 610 10.99 12.83 12.90
N ASN A 611 10.88 13.95 12.16
CA ASN A 611 11.74 14.20 11.01
C ASN A 611 13.02 14.95 11.45
N PRO A 612 14.21 14.32 11.37
CA PRO A 612 15.46 14.93 11.79
C PRO A 612 15.95 16.02 10.83
N TYR A 613 15.61 15.96 9.54
CA TYR A 613 15.94 17.03 8.59
C TYR A 613 15.18 18.31 8.92
N ILE A 614 13.86 18.21 9.13
CA ILE A 614 13.01 19.33 9.57
C ILE A 614 13.50 19.89 10.92
N SER A 615 13.88 19.02 11.85
CA SER A 615 14.44 19.43 13.14
C SER A 615 15.68 20.32 12.97
N MET A 616 16.59 19.96 12.07
CA MET A 616 17.78 20.78 11.81
C MET A 616 17.46 22.13 11.17
N GLN A 617 16.51 22.19 10.23
CA GLN A 617 16.08 23.46 9.64
C GLN A 617 15.48 24.39 10.72
N TYR A 618 14.67 23.84 11.63
CA TYR A 618 14.11 24.61 12.73
C TYR A 618 15.17 25.05 13.75
N ALA A 619 16.15 24.19 14.07
CA ALA A 619 17.27 24.53 14.95
C ALA A 619 18.09 25.71 14.39
N GLN A 620 18.36 25.72 13.08
CA GLN A 620 19.07 26.82 12.43
C GLN A 620 18.34 28.16 12.63
N THR A 621 17.02 28.17 12.54
CA THR A 621 16.21 29.37 12.77
C THR A 621 16.23 29.82 14.24
N LEU A 622 16.26 28.88 15.19
CA LEU A 622 16.41 29.22 16.61
C LEU A 622 17.77 29.90 16.86
N PHE A 623 18.85 29.41 16.24
CA PHE A 623 20.15 30.06 16.33
C PHE A 623 20.16 31.47 15.73
N GLN A 624 19.51 31.67 14.58
CA GLN A 624 19.38 33.00 13.97
C GLN A 624 18.64 34.00 14.87
N LYS A 625 17.70 33.53 15.70
CA LYS A 625 16.99 34.33 16.69
C LYS A 625 17.75 34.57 18.00
N GLY A 626 18.93 33.95 18.15
CA GLY A 626 19.68 33.97 19.40
C GLY A 626 19.13 33.03 20.49
N GLU A 627 18.20 32.13 20.15
CA GLU A 627 17.64 31.13 21.05
C GLU A 627 18.56 29.90 21.15
N ILE A 628 19.80 30.11 21.57
CA ILE A 628 20.90 29.13 21.53
C ILE A 628 20.53 27.79 22.19
N GLU A 629 20.09 27.82 23.45
CA GLU A 629 19.79 26.61 24.22
C GLU A 629 18.65 25.79 23.61
N GLN A 630 17.62 26.45 23.07
CA GLN A 630 16.53 25.77 22.37
C GLN A 630 17.01 25.15 21.06
N GLY A 631 17.84 25.88 20.30
CA GLY A 631 18.45 25.37 19.07
C GLY A 631 19.27 24.10 19.33
N LEU A 632 20.15 24.12 20.35
CA LEU A 632 20.96 22.95 20.73
C LEU A 632 20.10 21.77 21.19
N ALA A 633 19.03 22.02 21.95
CA ALA A 633 18.10 20.97 22.35
C ALA A 633 17.41 20.29 21.14
N VAL A 634 17.08 21.07 20.09
CA VAL A 634 16.52 20.52 18.85
C VAL A 634 17.56 19.71 18.07
N VAL A 635 18.83 20.16 18.04
CA VAL A 635 19.94 19.42 17.41
C VAL A 635 20.17 18.07 18.11
N GLU A 636 20.18 18.05 19.45
CA GLU A 636 20.26 16.82 20.24
C GLU A 636 19.12 15.85 19.90
N ASN A 637 17.89 16.38 19.81
CA ASN A 637 16.75 15.58 19.41
C ASN A 637 16.90 15.04 17.98
N ALA A 638 17.39 15.84 17.02
CA ALA A 638 17.62 15.39 15.64
C ALA A 638 18.60 14.20 15.58
N LYS A 639 19.67 14.22 16.39
CA LYS A 639 20.58 13.08 16.54
C LYS A 639 19.89 11.86 17.12
N ASN A 640 19.07 12.03 18.16
CA ASN A 640 18.30 10.93 18.75
C ASN A 640 17.21 10.36 17.82
N LEU A 641 16.72 11.15 16.87
CA LEU A 641 15.74 10.71 15.87
C LEU A 641 16.36 9.89 14.72
N ASN A 642 17.67 9.97 14.51
CA ASN A 642 18.36 9.20 13.46
C ASN A 642 19.79 8.81 13.87
N PRO A 643 19.95 8.01 14.94
CA PRO A 643 21.24 7.76 15.56
C PRO A 643 22.16 6.85 14.73
N MET A 644 21.64 6.16 13.71
CA MET A 644 22.46 5.33 12.81
C MET A 644 23.04 6.12 11.62
N TYR A 645 22.69 7.39 11.46
CA TYR A 645 23.26 8.25 10.42
C TYR A 645 24.44 9.05 10.98
N GLU A 646 25.65 8.77 10.48
CA GLU A 646 26.89 9.43 10.92
C GLU A 646 26.84 10.95 10.79
N GLY A 647 26.12 11.48 9.79
CA GLY A 647 25.96 12.91 9.58
C GLY A 647 25.32 13.64 10.76
N ARG A 648 24.50 12.96 11.60
CA ARG A 648 23.89 13.60 12.78
C ARG A 648 24.90 13.96 13.86
N TYR A 649 25.96 13.17 14.00
CA TYR A 649 27.03 13.44 14.96
C TYR A 649 27.91 14.59 14.47
N GLN A 650 28.12 14.69 13.15
CA GLN A 650 28.79 15.84 12.54
C GLN A 650 27.99 17.13 12.73
N GLU A 651 26.68 17.12 12.44
CA GLU A 651 25.78 18.26 12.63
C GLU A 651 25.75 18.72 14.09
N LEU A 652 25.73 17.78 15.04
CA LEU A 652 25.77 18.07 16.46
C LEU A 652 27.09 18.71 16.89
N ALA A 653 28.22 18.10 16.52
CA ALA A 653 29.55 18.66 16.79
C ALA A 653 29.69 20.06 16.21
N GLN A 654 29.23 20.26 14.96
CA GLN A 654 29.26 21.56 14.30
C GLN A 654 28.44 22.62 15.05
N ALA A 655 27.22 22.28 15.49
CA ALA A 655 26.35 23.23 16.19
C ALA A 655 26.94 23.67 17.54
N TYR A 656 27.39 22.71 18.36
CA TYR A 656 28.03 23.01 19.65
C TYR A 656 29.34 23.78 19.48
N PHE A 657 30.16 23.42 18.48
CA PHE A 657 31.41 24.12 18.19
C PHE A 657 31.15 25.57 17.76
N ALA A 658 30.17 25.82 16.89
CA ALA A 658 29.82 27.18 16.47
C ALA A 658 29.35 28.06 17.64
N VAL A 659 28.62 27.50 18.61
CA VAL A 659 28.23 28.21 19.84
C VAL A 659 29.44 28.51 20.72
N ALA A 660 30.38 27.56 20.84
CA ALA A 660 31.63 27.80 21.56
C ALA A 660 32.46 28.93 20.91
N GLU A 661 32.61 28.92 19.58
CA GLU A 661 33.30 29.97 18.83
C GLU A 661 32.64 31.34 19.03
N TYR A 662 31.31 31.39 19.11
CA TYR A 662 30.58 32.61 19.42
C TYR A 662 30.98 33.19 20.79
N TYR A 663 30.99 32.40 21.86
CA TYR A 663 31.38 32.87 23.19
C TYR A 663 32.87 33.23 23.29
N ILE A 664 33.75 32.45 22.66
CA ILE A 664 35.18 32.78 22.56
C ILE A 664 35.37 34.12 21.85
N GLY A 665 34.64 34.35 20.76
CA GLY A 665 34.66 35.62 20.02
C GLY A 665 34.19 36.83 20.84
N GLN A 666 33.32 36.62 21.84
CA GLN A 666 32.93 37.63 22.82
C GLN A 666 33.90 37.78 23.99
N GLY A 667 34.96 36.96 24.05
CA GLY A 667 35.94 36.93 25.13
C GLY A 667 35.53 36.13 26.37
N ASP A 668 34.43 35.38 26.31
CA ASP A 668 33.92 34.57 27.42
C ASP A 668 34.32 33.10 27.26
N GLN A 669 35.57 32.79 27.60
CA GLN A 669 36.12 31.43 27.50
C GLN A 669 35.45 30.45 28.49
N GLU A 670 35.03 30.93 29.66
CA GLU A 670 34.36 30.09 30.65
C GLU A 670 32.97 29.66 30.16
N ALA A 671 32.23 30.53 29.49
CA ALA A 671 30.95 30.17 28.86
C ALA A 671 31.11 29.19 27.69
N ALA A 672 32.23 29.25 26.96
CA ALA A 672 32.49 28.36 25.83
C ALA A 672 32.80 26.90 26.24
N LYS A 673 33.44 26.72 27.41
CA LYS A 673 33.90 25.44 27.94
C LYS A 673 32.87 24.29 27.89
N PRO A 674 31.64 24.43 28.43
CA PRO A 674 30.66 23.34 28.39
C PRO A 674 30.27 22.90 26.97
N TYR A 675 30.28 23.83 26.00
CA TYR A 675 29.96 23.51 24.61
C TYR A 675 31.11 22.74 23.94
N LEU A 676 32.37 23.12 24.20
CA LEU A 676 33.55 22.38 23.73
C LEU A 676 33.62 20.97 24.33
N GLU A 677 33.35 20.84 25.64
CA GLU A 677 33.27 19.54 26.31
C GLU A 677 32.23 18.63 25.64
N ARG A 678 31.05 19.18 25.31
CA ARG A 678 30.00 18.43 24.62
C ARG A 678 30.38 17.99 23.20
N VAL A 679 31.17 18.79 22.47
CA VAL A 679 31.74 18.38 21.17
C VAL A 679 32.61 17.14 21.34
N ILE A 680 33.49 17.11 22.35
CA ILE A 680 34.36 15.96 22.63
C ILE A 680 33.53 14.72 23.01
N GLU A 681 32.44 14.90 23.77
CA GLU A 681 31.55 13.80 24.15
C GLU A 681 30.89 13.08 22.96
N VAL A 682 30.93 13.64 21.74
CA VAL A 682 30.48 12.95 20.52
C VAL A 682 31.22 11.63 20.28
N GLU A 683 32.49 11.54 20.68
CA GLU A 683 33.25 10.26 20.68
C GLU A 683 32.50 9.19 21.48
N LYS A 684 32.06 9.54 22.70
CA LYS A 684 31.37 8.64 23.61
C LYS A 684 29.97 8.28 23.11
N ASP A 685 29.24 9.23 22.54
CA ASP A 685 27.93 8.98 21.92
C ASP A 685 28.06 7.93 20.80
N LEU A 686 29.09 8.06 19.94
CA LEU A 686 29.38 7.09 18.87
C LEU A 686 29.79 5.73 19.42
N GLU A 687 30.57 5.67 20.50
CA GLU A 687 30.87 4.41 21.18
C GLU A 687 29.62 3.74 21.74
N GLU A 688 28.71 4.51 22.34
CA GLU A 688 27.50 3.99 22.95
C GLU A 688 26.53 3.43 21.91
N ILE A 689 26.26 4.16 20.82
CA ILE A 689 25.37 3.66 19.77
C ILE A 689 25.95 2.40 19.09
N ASN A 690 27.27 2.34 18.93
CA ASN A 690 27.97 1.21 18.32
C ASN A 690 27.95 -0.06 19.18
N LYS A 691 27.57 0.02 20.46
CA LYS A 691 27.32 -1.18 21.29
C LYS A 691 26.08 -1.95 20.85
N ILE A 692 25.11 -1.28 20.20
CA ILE A 692 23.82 -1.87 19.82
C ILE A 692 23.57 -1.91 18.30
N ALA A 693 24.39 -1.22 17.51
CA ALA A 693 24.31 -1.19 16.06
C ALA A 693 24.76 -2.52 15.43
N LEU A 694 24.05 -2.97 14.38
CA LEU A 694 24.48 -4.13 13.60
C LEU A 694 25.65 -3.80 12.66
N GLU A 695 25.66 -2.57 12.16
CA GLU A 695 26.75 -2.01 11.36
C GLU A 695 27.25 -0.78 12.09
N LYS A 696 28.57 -0.65 12.24
CA LYS A 696 29.15 0.45 13.00
C LYS A 696 28.87 1.78 12.29
N VAL A 697 28.38 2.75 13.05
CA VAL A 697 28.35 4.16 12.67
C VAL A 697 29.77 4.67 12.75
N ASN A 698 30.31 5.11 11.60
CA ASN A 698 31.66 5.65 11.55
C ASN A 698 31.68 7.10 11.99
N MET A 699 32.83 7.53 12.49
CA MET A 699 33.09 8.94 12.73
C MET A 699 33.55 9.60 11.43
N THR A 700 32.86 10.64 10.99
CA THR A 700 33.25 11.40 9.79
C THR A 700 34.55 12.17 10.04
N GLU A 701 35.30 12.48 8.97
CA GLU A 701 36.52 13.28 9.09
C GLU A 701 36.25 14.67 9.67
N LYS A 702 35.11 15.30 9.31
CA LYS A 702 34.70 16.58 9.89
C LYS A 702 34.39 16.47 11.38
N THR A 703 33.74 15.39 11.82
CA THR A 703 33.50 15.15 13.25
C THR A 703 34.82 15.08 14.01
N LYS A 704 35.81 14.35 13.49
CA LYS A 704 37.16 14.30 14.09
C LYS A 704 37.80 15.68 14.17
N GLU A 705 37.72 16.46 13.09
CA GLU A 705 38.27 17.82 13.04
C GLU A 705 37.67 18.72 14.13
N TYR A 706 36.33 18.71 14.30
CA TYR A 706 35.67 19.48 15.35
C TYR A 706 36.11 19.05 16.75
N ILE A 707 36.29 17.75 16.97
CA ILE A 707 36.71 17.21 18.27
C ILE A 707 38.16 17.61 18.59
N GLU A 708 39.08 17.48 17.64
CA GLU A 708 40.47 17.88 17.84
C GLU A 708 40.59 19.38 18.08
N LYS A 709 39.88 20.21 17.31
CA LYS A 709 39.80 21.66 17.56
C LYS A 709 39.23 21.99 18.94
N ALA A 710 38.19 21.26 19.37
CA ALA A 710 37.63 21.47 20.70
C ALA A 710 38.61 21.11 21.82
N LYS A 711 39.43 20.07 21.65
CA LYS A 711 40.51 19.70 22.58
C LYS A 711 41.64 20.75 22.61
N GLU A 712 41.93 21.40 21.49
CA GLU A 712 42.95 22.46 21.42
C GLU A 712 42.51 23.77 22.09
N LEU A 713 41.19 24.04 22.14
CA LEU A 713 40.61 25.26 22.72
C LEU A 713 40.25 25.14 24.21
N LEU A 714 40.25 23.93 24.77
CA LEU A 714 40.07 23.64 26.20
C LEU A 714 41.42 23.58 26.92
#